data_AF-A0A021VVY1-F1
#
_entry.id   AF-A0A021VVY1-F1
#
_cell.length_a   1.000
_cell.length_b   1.000
_cell.length_c   1.000
_cell.angle_alpha   90.00
_cell.angle_beta   90.00
_cell.angle_gamma   90.00
#
_symmetry.space_group_name_H-M   'P 1'
#
loop_
_entity.id
_entity.type
_entity.pdbx_description
1 polymer ?
#
loop_
_entity_poly.entity_id
_entity_poly.type
_entity_poly.pdbx_seq_one_letter_code
_entity_poly.pdbx_strand_id
1 'polypeptide(L)'
;MSAPLRLLRDLPTVPAHPLLALTDGHPVLLGADDADLIALVNAGTQILDPGTDPDQVTPATLQLAWFVHHVGTMRHTDGDRSVNLGSALTRYIVPFLLELAAAKPADARGVADLWFAEAEALPRILSGGAPLPAATVAGDLLRRSALTCVWLPLLDAGQVSHGGTAAVTDAISHRRLSTHRDGAGHVLVRTADLRTAGLLLEPAGPHGIDTGTARNVLFPFKQAMLRAANLGAHLRGNFETLRPIKPLISQRLRTPRVDPGYTSLADIHALAAHLSVVHQVALWLLRLMGLRIGEAFGLLVSDFWFDAGADAWVLAVEKQGGTKATVRDPETGKLEPSDTKPGTKTAQSHRLLRVPPMLAHALTEIIAIFHTDDDGTVLTDARLLPGVRRDDAGGAENFRDAVYQAAAAAEVARFRPHDLRGALITDLKNAGIKKRLRLYFSGHKKHRTVHDGYDDGVPVTHQRKATAALQALLEKQAITQLVVPTSKQHTWGVTTRAAERSDQIREQLRQRGWETAPDGFAPDDVVLGTAEAAARLNISPIEMRRRFASGKVPGRRVMVGRKPEWKTTEADLAASMATPAGTTLKELAASTGLTYPQARTLCLALGVLRRDATNRGRAVLLDDTQVATVRAELDRRRIAAEAVMDLAAAARHLGLPLGQVEKLHRSGVLQAAPNPTGGRGRHVTRTSVDDYARDHATSPADPDDLYVPFAAACAGLRLTRQELSSAVGCGQFRATTIARRQHVSLADAVDYIRSDQLGDLAMAALKRSAVPRT
;
A
#
# COMPACT_ATOMS: atom_id res chain seq x y z
N MET A 1 -41.18 -64.37 42.45
CA MET A 1 -40.66 -62.98 42.54
C MET A 1 -39.40 -62.89 41.69
N SER A 2 -39.53 -62.46 40.43
CA SER A 2 -38.39 -62.06 39.58
C SER A 2 -38.92 -60.99 38.63
N ALA A 3 -38.47 -59.74 38.83
CA ALA A 3 -38.77 -58.63 37.93
C ALA A 3 -37.95 -58.81 36.64
N PRO A 4 -38.52 -58.61 35.43
CA PRO A 4 -37.75 -58.63 34.22
C PRO A 4 -37.01 -57.30 34.03
N LEU A 5 -35.74 -57.42 33.66
CA LEU A 5 -34.88 -56.34 33.16
C LEU A 5 -35.62 -55.50 32.12
N ARG A 6 -35.86 -54.22 32.43
CA ARG A 6 -36.16 -53.21 31.41
C ARG A 6 -34.91 -52.98 30.58
N LEU A 7 -34.97 -53.44 29.34
CA LEU A 7 -34.06 -53.10 28.26
C LEU A 7 -33.84 -51.58 28.21
N LEU A 8 -32.58 -51.18 28.33
CA LEU A 8 -32.04 -49.91 27.86
C LEU A 8 -32.28 -49.81 26.35
N ARG A 9 -33.47 -49.36 25.95
CA ARG A 9 -33.76 -48.92 24.59
C ARG A 9 -33.57 -47.41 24.53
N ASP A 10 -32.70 -47.02 23.61
CA ASP A 10 -32.74 -45.79 22.82
C ASP A 10 -32.33 -44.48 23.53
N LEU A 11 -31.03 -44.33 23.77
CA LEU A 11 -30.43 -43.00 23.60
C LEU A 11 -30.27 -42.78 22.08
N PRO A 12 -30.87 -41.74 21.49
CA PRO A 12 -30.69 -41.47 20.07
C PRO A 12 -29.20 -41.26 19.80
N THR A 13 -28.64 -42.05 18.87
CA THR A 13 -27.32 -41.83 18.32
C THR A 13 -27.27 -40.41 17.77
N VAL A 14 -26.50 -39.53 18.41
CA VAL A 14 -26.30 -38.16 17.91
C VAL A 14 -25.78 -38.29 16.47
N PRO A 15 -26.46 -37.72 15.47
CA PRO A 15 -26.01 -37.85 14.09
C PRO A 15 -24.59 -37.31 13.95
N ALA A 16 -23.76 -37.99 13.17
CA ALA A 16 -22.31 -37.76 13.09
C ALA A 16 -21.93 -36.33 12.63
N HIS A 17 -22.86 -35.56 12.06
CA HIS A 17 -22.64 -34.20 11.59
C HIS A 17 -23.42 -33.17 12.43
N PRO A 18 -22.78 -32.12 12.98
CA PRO A 18 -23.42 -31.11 13.83
C PRO A 18 -24.67 -30.45 13.20
N LEU A 19 -24.61 -30.20 11.89
CA LEU A 19 -25.75 -29.63 11.15
C LEU A 19 -27.00 -30.53 11.16
N LEU A 20 -26.85 -31.86 11.16
CA LEU A 20 -27.98 -32.79 11.23
C LEU A 20 -28.60 -32.78 12.63
N ALA A 21 -27.76 -32.76 13.66
CA ALA A 21 -28.22 -32.62 15.04
C ALA A 21 -29.01 -31.31 15.21
N LEU A 22 -28.56 -30.22 14.58
CA LEU A 22 -29.31 -28.97 14.55
C LEU A 22 -30.70 -29.14 13.90
N THR A 23 -30.78 -29.78 12.73
CA THR A 23 -32.05 -29.91 12.00
C THR A 23 -33.05 -30.85 12.64
N ASP A 24 -32.58 -31.77 13.48
CA ASP A 24 -33.44 -32.60 14.34
C ASP A 24 -33.85 -31.88 15.64
N GLY A 25 -33.35 -30.65 15.84
CA GLY A 25 -33.73 -29.76 16.93
C GLY A 25 -32.88 -29.91 18.19
N HIS A 26 -31.75 -30.61 18.12
CA HIS A 26 -30.83 -30.73 19.25
C HIS A 26 -30.07 -29.42 19.51
N PRO A 27 -29.73 -29.13 20.78
CA PRO A 27 -28.81 -28.05 21.14
C PRO A 27 -27.41 -28.37 20.62
N VAL A 28 -26.91 -27.53 19.73
CA VAL A 28 -25.58 -27.68 19.13
C VAL A 28 -24.98 -26.32 18.82
N LEU A 29 -23.72 -26.13 19.18
CA LEU A 29 -22.94 -24.97 18.79
C LEU A 29 -22.30 -25.25 17.42
N LEU A 30 -22.70 -24.50 16.39
CA LEU A 30 -22.12 -24.64 15.04
C LEU A 30 -21.03 -23.61 14.78
N GLY A 31 -19.89 -24.07 14.26
CA GLY A 31 -18.87 -23.24 13.65
C GLY A 31 -19.26 -22.77 12.24
N ALA A 32 -18.45 -21.87 11.68
CA ALA A 32 -18.65 -21.39 10.31
C ALA A 32 -18.52 -22.53 9.28
N ASP A 33 -17.56 -23.42 9.49
CA ASP A 33 -17.31 -24.57 8.60
C ASP A 33 -18.46 -25.58 8.66
N ASP A 34 -19.06 -25.80 9.84
CA ASP A 34 -20.23 -26.69 9.99
C ASP A 34 -21.46 -26.17 9.23
N ALA A 35 -21.55 -24.85 9.03
CA ALA A 35 -22.64 -24.17 8.33
C ALA A 35 -22.37 -23.99 6.83
N ASP A 36 -21.22 -24.43 6.31
CA ASP A 36 -20.91 -24.38 4.88
C ASP A 36 -21.60 -25.53 4.13
N LEU A 37 -22.74 -25.20 3.52
CA LEU A 37 -23.51 -26.17 2.74
C LEU A 37 -22.79 -26.66 1.47
N ILE A 38 -21.82 -25.90 0.94
CA ILE A 38 -21.01 -26.35 -0.20
C ILE A 38 -19.98 -27.38 0.27
N ALA A 39 -19.36 -27.16 1.43
CA ALA A 39 -18.49 -28.16 2.05
C ALA A 39 -19.26 -29.47 2.33
N LEU A 40 -20.48 -29.36 2.87
CA LEU A 40 -21.37 -30.52 3.08
C LEU A 40 -21.69 -31.27 1.77
N VAL A 41 -21.99 -30.53 0.69
CA VAL A 41 -22.20 -31.13 -0.63
C VAL A 41 -20.94 -31.86 -1.13
N ASN A 42 -19.77 -31.24 -0.99
CA ASN A 42 -18.50 -31.79 -1.44
C ASN A 42 -18.06 -33.02 -0.62
N ALA A 43 -18.51 -33.12 0.63
CA ALA A 43 -18.29 -34.29 1.48
C ALA A 43 -19.12 -35.51 1.04
N GLY A 44 -20.13 -35.33 0.19
CA GLY A 44 -20.99 -36.42 -0.30
C GLY A 44 -21.88 -37.02 0.80
N THR A 45 -22.14 -36.28 1.87
CA THR A 45 -22.88 -36.77 3.05
C THR A 45 -24.31 -37.17 2.67
N GLN A 46 -24.67 -38.42 2.96
CA GLN A 46 -26.06 -38.85 2.87
C GLN A 46 -26.84 -38.29 4.06
N ILE A 47 -27.87 -37.48 3.78
CA ILE A 47 -28.66 -36.80 4.81
C ILE A 47 -29.86 -37.64 5.27
N LEU A 48 -30.52 -38.35 4.35
CA LEU A 48 -31.66 -39.21 4.67
C LEU A 48 -31.28 -40.68 4.47
N ASP A 49 -31.58 -41.48 5.49
CA ASP A 49 -31.57 -42.94 5.39
C ASP A 49 -32.81 -43.38 4.57
N PRO A 50 -32.65 -44.22 3.52
CA PRO A 50 -33.77 -44.74 2.72
C PRO A 50 -34.83 -45.47 3.54
N GLY A 51 -34.50 -45.96 4.72
CA GLY A 51 -35.45 -46.61 5.65
C GLY A 51 -36.23 -45.65 6.56
N THR A 52 -35.92 -44.35 6.56
CA THR A 52 -36.64 -43.38 7.39
C THR A 52 -38.02 -43.11 6.82
N ASP A 53 -39.06 -43.22 7.67
CA ASP A 53 -40.41 -42.79 7.32
C ASP A 53 -40.40 -41.30 6.95
N PRO A 54 -40.71 -40.94 5.69
CA PRO A 54 -40.65 -39.57 5.21
C PRO A 54 -41.59 -38.62 5.97
N ASP A 55 -42.65 -39.12 6.62
CA ASP A 55 -43.55 -38.29 7.44
C ASP A 55 -42.86 -37.77 8.70
N GLN A 56 -41.96 -38.57 9.28
CA GLN A 56 -41.27 -38.27 10.54
C GLN A 56 -40.04 -37.38 10.34
N VAL A 57 -39.58 -37.22 9.10
CA VAL A 57 -38.44 -36.35 8.79
C VAL A 57 -38.80 -34.91 9.07
N THR A 58 -37.97 -34.18 9.82
CA THR A 58 -38.23 -32.76 10.07
C THR A 58 -38.17 -31.97 8.75
N PRO A 59 -38.99 -30.92 8.58
CA PRO A 59 -38.91 -30.07 7.40
C PRO A 59 -37.51 -29.50 7.17
N ALA A 60 -36.76 -29.17 8.23
CA ALA A 60 -35.41 -28.63 8.12
C ALA A 60 -34.41 -29.67 7.57
N THR A 61 -34.45 -30.91 8.09
CA THR A 61 -33.61 -32.02 7.61
C THR A 61 -33.94 -32.34 6.15
N LEU A 62 -35.22 -32.32 5.77
CA LEU A 62 -35.66 -32.50 4.39
C LEU A 62 -35.13 -31.41 3.42
N GLN A 63 -35.08 -30.15 3.85
CA GLN A 63 -34.50 -29.06 3.02
C GLN A 63 -33.01 -29.29 2.75
N LEU A 64 -32.25 -29.68 3.77
CA LEU A 64 -30.84 -30.02 3.62
C LEU A 64 -30.66 -31.22 2.70
N ALA A 65 -31.47 -32.27 2.89
CA ALA A 65 -31.44 -33.47 2.06
C ALA A 65 -31.73 -33.17 0.59
N TRP A 66 -32.74 -32.35 0.33
CA TRP A 66 -33.04 -31.88 -1.02
C TRP A 66 -31.87 -31.11 -1.60
N PHE A 67 -31.26 -30.18 -0.85
CA PHE A 67 -30.14 -29.38 -1.32
C PHE A 67 -28.93 -30.25 -1.67
N VAL A 68 -28.52 -31.14 -0.76
CA VAL A 68 -27.39 -32.05 -0.97
C VAL A 68 -27.63 -32.97 -2.16
N HIS A 69 -28.84 -33.50 -2.32
CA HIS A 69 -29.17 -34.33 -3.46
C HIS A 69 -29.23 -33.53 -4.77
N HIS A 70 -29.85 -32.36 -4.79
CA HIS A 70 -30.04 -31.54 -5.99
C HIS A 70 -28.72 -30.96 -6.50
N VAL A 71 -27.89 -30.46 -5.59
CA VAL A 71 -26.61 -29.82 -5.89
C VAL A 71 -25.47 -30.84 -5.98
N GLY A 72 -25.41 -31.80 -5.06
CA GLY A 72 -24.35 -32.79 -4.97
C GLY A 72 -24.60 -34.00 -5.85
N THR A 73 -25.57 -34.83 -5.50
CA THR A 73 -25.80 -36.14 -6.14
C THR A 73 -26.21 -36.01 -7.61
N MET A 74 -27.25 -35.21 -7.89
CA MET A 74 -27.80 -35.07 -9.25
C MET A 74 -27.06 -34.03 -10.09
N ARG A 75 -26.22 -33.20 -9.44
CA ARG A 75 -25.42 -32.14 -10.09
C ARG A 75 -26.24 -31.22 -11.01
N HIS A 76 -27.50 -30.94 -10.66
CA HIS A 76 -28.42 -30.20 -11.52
C HIS A 76 -28.14 -28.69 -11.61
N THR A 77 -27.30 -28.17 -10.71
CA THR A 77 -27.03 -26.73 -10.58
C THR A 77 -25.57 -26.39 -10.81
N ASP A 78 -25.37 -25.23 -11.44
CA ASP A 78 -24.06 -24.58 -11.48
C ASP A 78 -23.69 -24.04 -10.09
N GLY A 79 -22.39 -23.75 -9.87
CA GLY A 79 -21.92 -23.40 -8.53
C GLY A 79 -22.51 -22.09 -8.01
N ASP A 80 -22.65 -21.05 -8.83
CA ASP A 80 -23.29 -19.79 -8.41
C ASP A 80 -24.74 -19.99 -7.96
N ARG A 81 -25.53 -20.78 -8.70
CA ARG A 81 -26.89 -21.11 -8.28
C ARG A 81 -26.86 -21.90 -6.98
N SER A 82 -25.91 -22.81 -6.82
CA SER A 82 -25.74 -23.63 -5.62
C SER A 82 -25.46 -22.77 -4.39
N VAL A 83 -24.56 -21.78 -4.49
CA VAL A 83 -24.29 -20.81 -3.41
C VAL A 83 -25.53 -19.97 -3.09
N ASN A 84 -26.26 -19.50 -4.11
CA ASN A 84 -27.49 -18.72 -3.90
C ASN A 84 -28.60 -19.54 -3.22
N LEU A 85 -28.76 -20.81 -3.60
CA LEU A 85 -29.70 -21.72 -2.94
C LEU A 85 -29.26 -21.96 -1.50
N GLY A 86 -27.97 -22.23 -1.27
CA GLY A 86 -27.41 -22.41 0.07
C GLY A 86 -27.65 -21.20 0.96
N SER A 87 -27.40 -19.99 0.46
CA SER A 87 -27.67 -18.74 1.18
C SER A 87 -29.15 -18.57 1.54
N ALA A 88 -30.07 -18.96 0.65
CA ALA A 88 -31.51 -18.94 0.95
C ALA A 88 -31.88 -19.92 2.08
N LEU A 89 -31.27 -21.12 2.07
CA LEU A 89 -31.44 -22.12 3.11
C LEU A 89 -30.91 -21.63 4.46
N THR A 90 -29.65 -21.20 4.49
CA THR A 90 -28.97 -20.80 5.72
C THR A 90 -29.59 -19.57 6.36
N ARG A 91 -29.99 -18.58 5.54
CA ARG A 91 -30.49 -17.29 6.04
C ARG A 91 -31.97 -17.30 6.41
N TYR A 92 -32.82 -17.97 5.64
CA TYR A 92 -34.28 -17.84 5.79
C TYR A 92 -34.97 -19.16 6.11
N ILE A 93 -34.75 -20.19 5.30
CA ILE A 93 -35.63 -21.37 5.29
C ILE A 93 -35.39 -22.26 6.51
N VAL A 94 -34.14 -22.66 6.75
CA VAL A 94 -33.83 -23.59 7.84
C VAL A 94 -34.07 -22.93 9.21
N PRO A 95 -33.65 -21.68 9.47
CA PRO A 95 -34.03 -20.97 10.70
C PRO A 95 -35.54 -20.91 10.92
N PHE A 96 -36.31 -20.56 9.88
CA PHE A 96 -37.77 -20.51 9.94
C PHE A 96 -38.39 -21.86 10.31
N LEU A 97 -37.95 -22.94 9.66
CA LEU A 97 -38.46 -24.29 9.93
C LEU A 97 -38.10 -24.79 11.33
N LEU A 98 -36.90 -24.45 11.82
CA LEU A 98 -36.47 -24.79 13.18
C LEU A 98 -37.29 -24.07 14.25
N GLU A 99 -37.68 -22.82 14.01
CA GLU A 99 -38.57 -22.06 14.90
C GLU A 99 -39.99 -22.62 14.89
N LEU A 100 -40.51 -22.99 13.71
CA LEU A 100 -41.81 -23.67 13.63
C LEU A 100 -41.81 -25.02 14.37
N ALA A 101 -40.77 -25.84 14.18
CA ALA A 101 -40.65 -27.12 14.87
C ALA A 101 -40.48 -26.93 16.39
N ALA A 102 -39.81 -25.86 16.84
CA ALA A 102 -39.67 -25.52 18.26
C ALA A 102 -41.01 -25.29 18.94
N ALA A 103 -41.95 -24.65 18.24
CA ALA A 103 -43.27 -24.34 18.74
C ALA A 103 -44.19 -25.57 18.85
N LYS A 104 -43.73 -26.74 18.36
CA LYS A 104 -44.49 -27.98 18.35
C LYS A 104 -43.96 -29.01 19.36
N PRO A 105 -44.85 -29.87 19.90
CA PRO A 105 -44.47 -31.08 20.61
C PRO A 105 -43.49 -31.93 19.81
N ALA A 106 -42.62 -32.70 20.49
CA ALA A 106 -41.54 -33.44 19.83
C ALA A 106 -42.04 -34.48 18.81
N ASP A 107 -43.20 -35.08 19.06
CA ASP A 107 -43.92 -36.04 18.22
C ASP A 107 -44.70 -35.40 17.06
N ALA A 108 -44.71 -34.07 16.96
CA ALA A 108 -45.41 -33.31 15.92
C ALA A 108 -44.48 -32.39 15.12
N ARG A 109 -43.22 -32.82 14.90
CA ARG A 109 -42.18 -32.05 14.19
C ARG A 109 -41.89 -32.56 12.78
N GLY A 110 -42.57 -33.63 12.37
CA GLY A 110 -42.41 -34.22 11.05
C GLY A 110 -42.93 -33.32 9.94
N VAL A 111 -42.56 -33.63 8.70
CA VAL A 111 -43.06 -32.90 7.52
C VAL A 111 -44.56 -33.06 7.34
N ALA A 112 -45.13 -34.21 7.76
CA ALA A 112 -46.57 -34.44 7.74
C ALA A 112 -47.34 -33.50 8.69
N ASP A 113 -46.66 -32.95 9.69
CA ASP A 113 -47.22 -32.00 10.64
C ASP A 113 -47.07 -30.54 10.22
N LEU A 114 -46.37 -30.26 9.12
CA LEU A 114 -46.27 -28.90 8.58
C LEU A 114 -47.54 -28.56 7.79
N TRP A 115 -48.29 -27.57 8.27
CA TRP A 115 -49.49 -27.11 7.58
C TRP A 115 -49.11 -26.04 6.56
N PHE A 116 -49.80 -26.03 5.41
CA PHE A 116 -49.63 -24.99 4.41
C PHE A 116 -49.80 -23.57 5.00
N ALA A 117 -50.78 -23.37 5.89
CA ALA A 117 -51.04 -22.10 6.55
C ALA A 117 -49.84 -21.60 7.39
N GLU A 118 -49.05 -22.49 7.97
CA GLU A 118 -47.82 -22.13 8.69
C GLU A 118 -46.73 -21.71 7.70
N ALA A 119 -46.60 -22.41 6.57
CA ALA A 119 -45.64 -22.07 5.53
C ALA A 119 -45.96 -20.74 4.81
N GLU A 120 -47.21 -20.28 4.83
CA GLU A 120 -47.60 -18.95 4.34
C GLU A 120 -46.98 -17.79 5.14
N ALA A 121 -46.46 -18.05 6.34
CA ALA A 121 -45.69 -17.07 7.09
C ALA A 121 -44.38 -16.69 6.36
N LEU A 122 -43.73 -17.63 5.66
CA LEU A 122 -42.44 -17.37 5.01
C LEU A 122 -42.54 -16.25 3.95
N PRO A 123 -43.49 -16.25 3.00
CA PRO A 123 -43.71 -15.09 2.12
C PRO A 123 -43.93 -13.75 2.84
N ARG A 124 -44.62 -13.75 3.98
CA ARG A 124 -44.86 -12.53 4.79
C ARG A 124 -43.55 -12.03 5.40
N ILE A 125 -42.74 -12.93 5.97
CA ILE A 125 -41.40 -12.64 6.48
C ILE A 125 -40.53 -12.03 5.39
N LEU A 126 -40.47 -12.66 4.21
CA LEU A 126 -39.67 -12.18 3.08
C LEU A 126 -40.14 -10.81 2.57
N SER A 127 -41.42 -10.48 2.68
CA SER A 127 -41.96 -9.16 2.31
C SER A 127 -41.75 -8.07 3.37
N GLY A 128 -41.23 -8.41 4.55
CA GLY A 128 -41.12 -7.47 5.67
C GLY A 128 -42.42 -7.29 6.47
N GLY A 129 -43.46 -8.07 6.16
CA GLY A 129 -44.75 -8.05 6.86
C GLY A 129 -44.78 -8.88 8.14
N ALA A 130 -43.71 -9.61 8.44
CA ALA A 130 -43.52 -10.36 9.68
C ALA A 130 -42.03 -10.33 10.08
N PRO A 131 -41.70 -10.51 11.38
CA PRO A 131 -40.31 -10.55 11.86
C PRO A 131 -39.47 -11.61 11.14
N LEU A 132 -38.17 -11.33 10.94
CA LEU A 132 -37.22 -12.35 10.49
C LEU A 132 -37.11 -13.48 11.53
N PRO A 133 -36.69 -14.70 11.16
CA PRO A 133 -36.30 -15.71 12.15
C PRO A 133 -35.29 -15.12 13.13
N ALA A 134 -35.44 -15.44 14.41
CA ALA A 134 -34.61 -14.94 15.51
C ALA A 134 -33.13 -15.21 15.25
N ALA A 135 -32.82 -16.40 14.75
CA ALA A 135 -31.45 -16.75 14.37
C ALA A 135 -30.92 -15.90 13.19
N THR A 136 -31.78 -15.47 12.26
CA THR A 136 -31.42 -14.53 11.18
C THR A 136 -31.09 -13.15 11.73
N VAL A 137 -31.90 -12.66 12.68
CA VAL A 137 -31.65 -11.38 13.36
C VAL A 137 -30.32 -11.41 14.11
N ALA A 138 -30.09 -12.45 14.92
CA ALA A 138 -28.82 -12.62 15.62
C ALA A 138 -27.63 -12.76 14.67
N GLY A 139 -27.79 -13.48 13.56
CA GLY A 139 -26.76 -13.59 12.52
C GLY A 139 -26.40 -12.24 11.89
N ASP A 140 -27.39 -11.38 11.63
CA ASP A 140 -27.16 -10.04 11.11
C ASP A 140 -26.43 -9.14 12.13
N LEU A 141 -26.78 -9.23 13.42
CA LEU A 141 -26.13 -8.49 14.51
C LEU A 141 -24.68 -8.94 14.74
N LEU A 142 -24.45 -10.26 14.75
CA LEU A 142 -23.14 -10.88 14.97
C LEU A 142 -22.29 -10.97 13.69
N ARG A 143 -22.85 -10.58 12.53
CA ARG A 143 -22.22 -10.66 11.20
C ARG A 143 -21.76 -12.08 10.84
N ARG A 144 -22.59 -13.09 11.13
CA ARG A 144 -22.32 -14.50 10.82
C ARG A 144 -23.56 -15.20 10.23
N SER A 145 -23.40 -16.45 9.79
CA SER A 145 -24.51 -17.24 9.25
C SER A 145 -25.63 -17.40 10.28
N ALA A 146 -26.89 -17.32 9.85
CA ALA A 146 -28.02 -17.50 10.75
C ALA A 146 -28.06 -18.93 11.35
N LEU A 147 -27.53 -19.94 10.66
CA LEU A 147 -27.46 -21.30 11.19
C LEU A 147 -26.58 -21.42 12.42
N THR A 148 -25.48 -20.66 12.49
CA THR A 148 -24.60 -20.61 13.68
C THR A 148 -25.19 -19.77 14.81
N CYS A 149 -26.41 -19.28 14.62
CA CYS A 149 -27.12 -18.42 15.57
C CYS A 149 -28.46 -19.01 16.01
N VAL A 150 -28.76 -20.27 15.72
CA VAL A 150 -29.98 -20.92 16.27
C VAL A 150 -29.83 -21.15 17.77
N TRP A 151 -28.64 -21.61 18.16
CA TRP A 151 -28.19 -21.75 19.53
C TRP A 151 -27.01 -20.83 19.76
N LEU A 152 -27.02 -20.10 20.87
CA LEU A 152 -25.98 -19.14 21.22
C LEU A 152 -25.34 -19.51 22.55
N PRO A 153 -24.00 -19.42 22.67
CA PRO A 153 -23.38 -19.38 23.99
C PRO A 153 -23.82 -18.10 24.72
N LEU A 154 -23.78 -18.12 26.05
CA LEU A 154 -24.29 -17.01 26.88
C LEU A 154 -23.70 -15.64 26.52
N LEU A 155 -22.43 -15.60 26.13
CA LEU A 155 -21.77 -14.34 25.72
C LEU A 155 -22.39 -13.76 24.44
N ASP A 156 -22.59 -14.59 23.42
CA ASP A 156 -23.20 -14.16 22.15
C ASP A 156 -24.69 -13.82 22.34
N ALA A 157 -25.40 -14.58 23.17
CA ALA A 157 -26.77 -14.26 23.56
C ALA A 157 -26.85 -12.86 24.18
N GLY A 158 -25.88 -12.50 25.03
CA GLY A 158 -25.76 -11.16 25.59
C GLY A 158 -25.53 -10.08 24.53
N GLN A 159 -24.69 -10.32 23.52
CA GLN A 159 -24.41 -9.35 22.45
C GLN A 159 -25.63 -9.02 21.59
N VAL A 160 -26.59 -9.94 21.48
CA VAL A 160 -27.83 -9.75 20.70
C VAL A 160 -29.04 -9.41 21.56
N SER A 161 -28.86 -9.15 22.86
CA SER A 161 -29.96 -8.91 23.80
C SER A 161 -29.98 -7.48 24.36
N HIS A 162 -31.19 -6.95 24.57
CA HIS A 162 -31.42 -5.76 25.39
C HIS A 162 -30.87 -5.98 26.80
N GLY A 163 -30.01 -5.06 27.28
CA GLY A 163 -29.38 -5.16 28.60
C GLY A 163 -28.18 -6.12 28.69
N GLY A 164 -27.73 -6.68 27.56
CA GLY A 164 -26.50 -7.46 27.50
C GLY A 164 -26.57 -8.82 28.22
N THR A 165 -25.40 -9.39 28.53
CA THR A 165 -25.28 -10.69 29.22
C THR A 165 -25.95 -10.68 30.59
N ALA A 166 -25.95 -9.56 31.31
CA ALA A 166 -26.57 -9.45 32.63
C ALA A 166 -28.08 -9.71 32.57
N ALA A 167 -28.79 -9.16 31.57
CA ALA A 167 -30.22 -9.39 31.38
C ALA A 167 -30.53 -10.84 30.98
N VAL A 168 -29.65 -11.48 30.19
CA VAL A 168 -29.77 -12.90 29.84
C VAL A 168 -29.61 -13.78 31.08
N THR A 169 -28.58 -13.54 31.90
CA THR A 169 -28.36 -14.28 33.15
C THR A 169 -29.51 -14.08 34.13
N ASP A 170 -30.00 -12.85 34.29
CA ASP A 170 -31.17 -12.54 35.11
C ASP A 170 -32.42 -13.32 34.64
N ALA A 171 -32.69 -13.34 33.34
CA ALA A 171 -33.82 -14.08 32.78
C ALA A 171 -33.71 -15.59 33.00
N ILE A 172 -32.49 -16.14 32.96
CA ILE A 172 -32.24 -17.57 33.29
C ILE A 172 -32.52 -17.82 34.77
N SER A 173 -31.99 -16.98 35.67
CA SER A 173 -32.20 -17.10 37.12
C SER A 173 -33.68 -17.04 37.51
N HIS A 174 -34.47 -16.23 36.80
CA HIS A 174 -35.91 -16.10 36.99
C HIS A 174 -36.75 -17.07 36.14
N ARG A 175 -36.13 -18.06 35.49
CA ARG A 175 -36.79 -19.06 34.62
C ARG A 175 -37.64 -18.47 33.49
N ARG A 176 -37.33 -17.24 33.07
CA ARG A 176 -37.89 -16.60 31.86
C ARG A 176 -37.20 -17.09 30.59
N LEU A 177 -36.02 -17.69 30.72
CA LEU A 177 -35.21 -18.22 29.63
C LEU A 177 -34.64 -19.60 29.99
N SER A 178 -34.78 -20.56 29.09
CA SER A 178 -34.26 -21.92 29.26
C SER A 178 -32.83 -22.04 28.74
N THR A 179 -32.02 -22.85 29.43
CA THR A 179 -30.67 -23.21 28.99
C THR A 179 -30.59 -24.68 28.62
N HIS A 180 -29.77 -24.98 27.62
CA HIS A 180 -29.54 -26.32 27.11
C HIS A 180 -28.04 -26.64 27.12
N ARG A 181 -27.68 -27.92 27.01
CA ARG A 181 -26.29 -28.34 26.85
C ARG A 181 -26.13 -29.13 25.57
N ASP A 182 -25.08 -28.84 24.81
CA ASP A 182 -24.69 -29.65 23.66
C ASP A 182 -23.88 -30.89 24.09
N GLY A 183 -23.48 -31.72 23.12
CA GLY A 183 -22.67 -32.92 23.36
C GLY A 183 -21.28 -32.65 23.95
N ALA A 184 -20.77 -31.42 23.83
CA ALA A 184 -19.51 -30.98 24.42
C ALA A 184 -19.69 -30.32 25.81
N GLY A 185 -20.94 -30.18 26.28
CA GLY A 185 -21.26 -29.62 27.59
C GLY A 185 -21.39 -28.10 27.64
N HIS A 186 -21.30 -27.39 26.51
CA HIS A 186 -21.49 -25.94 26.45
C HIS A 186 -22.91 -25.56 26.86
N VAL A 187 -23.06 -24.49 27.65
CA VAL A 187 -24.38 -23.96 28.03
C VAL A 187 -24.87 -23.02 26.93
N LEU A 188 -25.98 -23.39 26.30
CA LEU A 188 -26.56 -22.72 25.15
C LEU A 188 -27.95 -22.20 25.45
N VAL A 189 -28.32 -21.12 24.76
CA VAL A 189 -29.66 -20.53 24.75
C VAL A 189 -30.18 -20.55 23.33
N ARG A 190 -31.46 -20.86 23.15
CA ARG A 190 -32.09 -20.75 21.82
C ARG A 190 -32.41 -19.29 21.52
N THR A 191 -32.06 -18.82 20.33
CA THR A 191 -32.30 -17.42 19.97
C THR A 191 -33.77 -17.07 19.89
N ALA A 192 -34.62 -18.03 19.52
CA ALA A 192 -36.07 -17.86 19.56
C ALA A 192 -36.61 -17.62 20.97
N ASP A 193 -35.99 -18.23 21.99
CA ASP A 193 -36.40 -18.06 23.38
C ASP A 193 -36.00 -16.67 23.91
N LEU A 194 -34.89 -16.10 23.41
CA LEU A 194 -34.54 -14.69 23.68
C LEU A 194 -35.63 -13.74 23.16
N ARG A 195 -36.18 -14.01 21.97
CA ARG A 195 -37.29 -13.22 21.43
C ARG A 195 -38.55 -13.38 22.28
N THR A 196 -38.92 -14.61 22.62
CA THR A 196 -40.08 -14.90 23.48
C THR A 196 -39.96 -14.22 24.85
N ALA A 197 -38.74 -14.14 25.40
CA ALA A 197 -38.44 -13.44 26.64
C ALA A 197 -38.39 -11.90 26.51
N GLY A 198 -38.59 -11.34 25.30
CA GLY A 198 -38.51 -9.91 25.04
C GLY A 198 -37.09 -9.33 25.11
N LEU A 199 -36.06 -10.18 24.98
CA LEU A 199 -34.67 -9.80 25.11
C LEU A 199 -33.99 -9.55 23.75
N LEU A 200 -34.36 -10.26 22.70
CA LEU A 200 -33.69 -10.15 21.39
C LEU A 200 -33.78 -8.72 20.81
N LEU A 201 -32.65 -8.17 20.37
CA LEU A 201 -32.59 -6.89 19.65
C LEU A 201 -33.18 -7.06 18.25
N GLU A 202 -34.39 -6.55 18.02
CA GLU A 202 -35.02 -6.58 16.70
C GLU A 202 -34.45 -5.50 15.75
N PRO A 203 -34.44 -5.73 14.42
CA PRO A 203 -33.99 -4.73 13.46
C PRO A 203 -34.85 -3.47 13.54
N ALA A 204 -34.21 -2.31 13.71
CA ALA A 204 -34.91 -1.02 13.71
C ALA A 204 -35.40 -0.59 12.31
N GLY A 205 -34.85 -1.19 11.25
CA GLY A 205 -35.14 -0.85 9.85
C GLY A 205 -35.87 -1.96 9.09
N PRO A 206 -36.48 -1.63 7.93
CA PRO A 206 -37.19 -2.59 7.10
C PRO A 206 -36.27 -3.68 6.52
N HIS A 207 -36.79 -4.91 6.41
CA HIS A 207 -36.06 -6.07 5.88
C HIS A 207 -36.69 -6.74 4.64
N GLY A 208 -37.82 -6.25 4.16
CA GLY A 208 -38.54 -6.85 3.03
C GLY A 208 -37.72 -6.85 1.73
N ILE A 209 -37.60 -8.02 1.11
CA ILE A 209 -36.84 -8.23 -0.12
C ILE A 209 -37.74 -8.15 -1.36
N ASP A 210 -37.13 -7.84 -2.52
CA ASP A 210 -37.85 -7.78 -3.79
C ASP A 210 -38.47 -9.14 -4.17
N THR A 211 -39.62 -9.11 -4.85
CA THR A 211 -40.35 -10.31 -5.30
C THR A 211 -39.51 -11.31 -6.09
N GLY A 212 -38.55 -10.84 -6.89
CA GLY A 212 -37.63 -11.71 -7.62
C GLY A 212 -36.69 -12.48 -6.70
N THR A 213 -36.16 -11.82 -5.67
CA THR A 213 -35.34 -12.46 -4.64
C THR A 213 -36.18 -13.39 -3.76
N ALA A 214 -37.38 -12.97 -3.35
CA ALA A 214 -38.30 -13.82 -2.59
C ALA A 214 -38.69 -15.08 -3.37
N ARG A 215 -38.90 -14.98 -4.68
CA ARG A 215 -39.12 -16.14 -5.56
C ARG A 215 -37.94 -17.11 -5.55
N ASN A 216 -36.71 -16.60 -5.53
CA ASN A 216 -35.51 -17.44 -5.44
C ASN A 216 -35.39 -18.16 -4.08
N VAL A 217 -35.85 -17.55 -2.99
CA VAL A 217 -35.90 -18.18 -1.67
C VAL A 217 -37.02 -19.22 -1.58
N LEU A 218 -38.20 -18.94 -2.13
CA LEU A 218 -39.32 -19.88 -2.10
C LEU A 218 -39.11 -21.10 -3.04
N PHE A 219 -38.27 -20.98 -4.06
CA PHE A 219 -37.98 -22.08 -4.98
C PHE A 219 -37.45 -23.35 -4.27
N PRO A 220 -36.30 -23.31 -3.55
CA PRO A 220 -35.80 -24.50 -2.85
C PRO A 220 -36.82 -25.03 -1.84
N PHE A 221 -37.53 -24.15 -1.13
CA PHE A 221 -38.53 -24.55 -0.16
C PHE A 221 -39.58 -25.48 -0.77
N LYS A 222 -40.16 -25.07 -1.90
CA LYS A 222 -41.17 -25.83 -2.64
C LYS A 222 -40.64 -27.14 -3.19
N GLN A 223 -39.41 -27.13 -3.71
CA GLN A 223 -38.81 -28.32 -4.31
C GLN A 223 -38.55 -29.41 -3.27
N ALA A 224 -38.18 -29.04 -2.04
CA ALA A 224 -38.08 -29.99 -0.94
C ALA A 224 -39.44 -30.57 -0.54
N MET A 225 -40.50 -29.76 -0.50
CA MET A 225 -41.85 -30.27 -0.24
C MET A 225 -42.32 -31.22 -1.35
N LEU A 226 -42.13 -30.86 -2.62
CA LEU A 226 -42.43 -31.75 -3.75
C LEU A 226 -41.65 -33.07 -3.64
N ARG A 227 -40.38 -33.00 -3.23
CA ARG A 227 -39.56 -34.20 -2.97
C ARG A 227 -40.17 -35.05 -1.85
N ALA A 228 -40.60 -34.47 -0.74
CA ALA A 228 -41.26 -35.23 0.33
C ALA A 228 -42.51 -35.95 -0.15
N ALA A 229 -43.39 -35.26 -0.90
CA ALA A 229 -44.56 -35.90 -1.49
C ALA A 229 -44.18 -37.07 -2.40
N ASN A 230 -43.12 -36.92 -3.23
CA ASN A 230 -42.62 -37.99 -4.08
C ASN A 230 -41.99 -39.16 -3.30
N LEU A 231 -41.50 -38.91 -2.08
CA LEU A 231 -41.02 -39.95 -1.17
C LEU A 231 -42.16 -40.64 -0.40
N GLY A 232 -43.41 -40.16 -0.53
CA GLY A 232 -44.58 -40.74 0.11
C GLY A 232 -45.14 -39.95 1.29
N ALA A 233 -44.57 -38.79 1.63
CA ALA A 233 -45.02 -38.02 2.80
C ALA A 233 -46.44 -37.44 2.62
N HIS A 234 -47.24 -37.48 3.68
CA HIS A 234 -48.59 -36.94 3.76
C HIS A 234 -48.59 -35.43 4.05
N LEU A 235 -48.37 -34.63 3.01
CA LEU A 235 -48.36 -33.18 3.12
C LEU A 235 -49.76 -32.57 3.37
N ARG A 236 -49.86 -31.66 4.35
CA ARG A 236 -51.10 -30.94 4.70
C ARG A 236 -51.24 -29.64 3.91
N GLY A 237 -51.62 -29.77 2.64
CA GLY A 237 -51.96 -28.68 1.73
C GLY A 237 -51.03 -28.57 0.52
N ASN A 238 -51.26 -27.55 -0.33
CA ASN A 238 -50.56 -27.42 -1.60
C ASN A 238 -49.46 -26.34 -1.56
N PHE A 239 -48.25 -26.75 -1.19
CA PHE A 239 -47.07 -25.89 -1.09
C PHE A 239 -46.61 -25.27 -2.43
N GLU A 240 -46.96 -25.87 -3.58
CA GLU A 240 -46.62 -25.30 -4.88
C GLU A 240 -47.30 -23.95 -5.11
N THR A 241 -48.41 -23.70 -4.43
CA THR A 241 -49.18 -22.45 -4.51
C THR A 241 -48.53 -21.28 -3.81
N LEU A 242 -47.52 -21.46 -2.93
CA LEU A 242 -46.84 -20.34 -2.26
C LEU A 242 -46.36 -19.29 -3.28
N ARG A 243 -46.70 -18.01 -3.09
CA ARG A 243 -46.28 -16.92 -3.97
C ARG A 243 -45.48 -15.88 -3.18
N PRO A 244 -44.47 -15.24 -3.78
CA PRO A 244 -43.80 -14.11 -3.14
C PRO A 244 -44.80 -12.96 -2.99
N ILE A 245 -44.77 -12.30 -1.83
CA ILE A 245 -45.56 -11.09 -1.56
C ILE A 245 -44.72 -9.87 -1.93
N LYS A 246 -45.33 -8.89 -2.59
CA LYS A 246 -44.66 -7.62 -2.90
C LYS A 246 -44.52 -6.80 -1.60
N PRO A 247 -43.30 -6.43 -1.18
CA PRO A 247 -43.12 -5.62 0.02
C PRO A 247 -43.77 -4.24 -0.14
N LEU A 248 -44.36 -3.72 0.95
CA LEU A 248 -44.75 -2.31 1.02
C LEU A 248 -43.50 -1.42 0.95
N ILE A 249 -43.66 -0.18 0.51
CA ILE A 249 -42.52 0.77 0.38
C ILE A 249 -41.82 0.95 1.74
N SER A 250 -42.59 1.11 2.82
CA SER A 250 -42.09 1.26 4.19
C SER A 250 -41.42 0.00 4.74
N GLN A 251 -41.72 -1.18 4.19
CA GLN A 251 -41.19 -2.47 4.63
C GLN A 251 -40.01 -2.94 3.80
N ARG A 252 -39.67 -2.23 2.72
CA ARG A 252 -38.67 -2.68 1.75
C ARG A 252 -37.25 -2.35 2.24
N LEU A 253 -36.40 -3.37 2.33
CA LEU A 253 -34.99 -3.25 2.71
C LEU A 253 -34.19 -2.28 1.82
N ARG A 254 -34.53 -2.24 0.53
CA ARG A 254 -33.85 -1.41 -0.46
C ARG A 254 -34.86 -0.67 -1.30
N THR A 255 -34.71 0.65 -1.41
CA THR A 255 -35.50 1.49 -2.31
C THR A 255 -35.51 0.90 -3.72
N PRO A 256 -36.66 0.92 -4.43
CA PRO A 256 -36.71 0.53 -5.83
C PRO A 256 -35.63 1.26 -6.63
N ARG A 257 -34.99 0.53 -7.51
CA ARG A 257 -34.02 1.13 -8.43
C ARG A 257 -34.76 2.09 -9.37
N VAL A 258 -34.26 3.32 -9.48
CA VAL A 258 -34.62 4.22 -10.58
C VAL A 258 -33.93 3.73 -11.84
N ASP A 259 -34.70 3.55 -12.92
CA ASP A 259 -34.15 3.21 -14.22
C ASP A 259 -33.32 4.40 -14.72
N PRO A 260 -32.01 4.24 -15.01
CA PRO A 260 -31.19 5.32 -15.53
C PRO A 260 -31.62 5.78 -16.93
N GLY A 261 -32.50 5.05 -17.61
CA GLY A 261 -32.90 5.32 -18.98
C GLY A 261 -31.82 4.92 -19.98
N TYR A 262 -31.85 5.56 -21.15
CA TYR A 262 -30.90 5.31 -22.23
C TYR A 262 -29.60 6.11 -22.01
N THR A 263 -28.45 5.42 -22.04
CA THR A 263 -27.12 6.05 -22.00
C THR A 263 -26.56 6.22 -23.41
N SER A 264 -26.34 7.46 -23.84
CA SER A 264 -25.91 7.77 -25.21
C SER A 264 -24.43 7.42 -25.45
N LEU A 265 -24.02 7.28 -26.72
CA LEU A 265 -22.60 7.08 -27.05
C LEU A 265 -21.73 8.27 -26.65
N ALA A 266 -22.28 9.49 -26.70
CA ALA A 266 -21.59 10.71 -26.27
C ALA A 266 -21.33 10.71 -24.75
N ASP A 267 -22.31 10.31 -23.94
CA ASP A 267 -22.13 10.18 -22.48
C ASP A 267 -21.05 9.15 -22.13
N ILE A 268 -21.02 8.03 -22.87
CA ILE A 268 -20.00 6.99 -22.69
C ILE A 268 -18.61 7.52 -23.05
N HIS A 269 -18.50 8.30 -24.13
CA HIS A 269 -17.24 8.91 -24.54
C HIS A 269 -16.75 9.95 -23.53
N ALA A 270 -17.63 10.80 -23.00
CA ALA A 270 -17.29 11.76 -21.94
C ALA A 270 -16.84 11.03 -20.66
N LEU A 271 -17.54 9.96 -20.27
CA LEU A 271 -17.20 9.14 -19.10
C LEU A 271 -15.83 8.47 -19.24
N ALA A 272 -15.45 8.06 -20.47
CA ALA A 272 -14.19 7.38 -20.74
C ALA A 272 -12.96 8.21 -20.31
N ALA A 273 -12.99 9.55 -20.40
CA ALA A 273 -11.90 10.42 -19.98
C ALA A 273 -11.58 10.34 -18.47
N HIS A 274 -12.53 9.84 -17.67
CA HIS A 274 -12.37 9.65 -16.23
C HIS A 274 -12.08 8.20 -15.83
N LEU A 275 -11.82 7.35 -16.82
CA LEU A 275 -11.40 5.97 -16.65
C LEU A 275 -9.96 5.80 -17.12
N SER A 276 -9.27 4.83 -16.54
CA SER A 276 -7.99 4.36 -17.06
C SER A 276 -8.20 3.59 -18.38
N VAL A 277 -7.16 3.51 -19.20
CA VAL A 277 -7.22 2.95 -20.56
C VAL A 277 -7.86 1.55 -20.62
N VAL A 278 -7.48 0.63 -19.73
CA VAL A 278 -8.08 -0.72 -19.69
C VAL A 278 -9.57 -0.68 -19.36
N HIS A 279 -9.98 0.22 -18.45
CA HIS A 279 -11.38 0.40 -18.10
C HIS A 279 -12.18 1.08 -19.22
N GLN A 280 -11.58 1.98 -20.00
CA GLN A 280 -12.23 2.53 -21.20
C GLN A 280 -12.53 1.42 -22.21
N VAL A 281 -11.57 0.54 -22.47
CA VAL A 281 -11.75 -0.60 -23.39
C VAL A 281 -12.82 -1.57 -22.86
N ALA A 282 -12.82 -1.86 -21.56
CA ALA A 282 -13.87 -2.63 -20.92
C ALA A 282 -15.26 -1.99 -21.10
N LEU A 283 -15.36 -0.67 -20.92
CA LEU A 283 -16.60 0.09 -21.13
C LEU A 283 -17.12 -0.05 -22.56
N TRP A 284 -16.23 0.09 -23.56
CA TRP A 284 -16.60 -0.03 -24.97
C TRP A 284 -16.95 -1.46 -25.39
N LEU A 285 -16.27 -2.48 -24.86
CA LEU A 285 -16.66 -3.88 -25.02
C LEU A 285 -18.11 -4.11 -24.55
N LEU A 286 -18.47 -3.58 -23.38
CA LEU A 286 -19.85 -3.70 -22.87
C LEU A 286 -20.84 -2.91 -23.73
N ARG A 287 -20.47 -1.70 -24.16
CA ARG A 287 -21.35 -0.76 -24.87
C ARG A 287 -21.63 -1.14 -26.31
N LEU A 288 -20.62 -1.65 -27.03
CA LEU A 288 -20.71 -1.93 -28.48
C LEU A 288 -20.97 -3.41 -28.76
N MET A 289 -20.50 -4.31 -27.90
CA MET A 289 -20.67 -5.76 -28.09
C MET A 289 -21.76 -6.36 -27.21
N GLY A 290 -22.31 -5.59 -26.26
CA GLY A 290 -23.46 -6.01 -25.42
C GLY A 290 -23.11 -7.15 -24.46
N LEU A 291 -21.81 -7.29 -24.17
CA LEU A 291 -21.30 -8.34 -23.29
C LEU A 291 -21.83 -8.13 -21.87
N ARG A 292 -21.99 -9.23 -21.15
CA ARG A 292 -22.08 -9.15 -19.68
C ARG A 292 -20.71 -8.75 -19.15
N ILE A 293 -20.67 -8.08 -17.99
CA ILE A 293 -19.40 -7.73 -17.34
C ILE A 293 -18.49 -8.95 -17.16
N GLY A 294 -19.05 -10.10 -16.76
CA GLY A 294 -18.28 -11.33 -16.64
C GLY A 294 -17.79 -11.89 -17.98
N GLU A 295 -18.50 -11.64 -19.08
CA GLU A 295 -18.05 -12.05 -20.43
C GLU A 295 -16.85 -11.18 -20.85
N ALA A 296 -16.95 -9.85 -20.71
CA ALA A 296 -15.86 -8.94 -21.10
C ALA A 296 -14.55 -9.22 -20.33
N PHE A 297 -14.62 -9.45 -19.02
CA PHE A 297 -13.44 -9.80 -18.21
C PHE A 297 -13.04 -11.28 -18.30
N GLY A 298 -13.83 -12.10 -19.00
CA GLY A 298 -13.55 -13.51 -19.25
C GLY A 298 -12.80 -13.79 -20.55
N LEU A 299 -12.69 -12.79 -21.44
CA LEU A 299 -12.02 -12.91 -22.73
C LEU A 299 -10.52 -13.12 -22.57
N LEU A 300 -9.97 -13.99 -23.39
CA LEU A 300 -8.55 -14.18 -23.62
C LEU A 300 -8.10 -13.41 -24.86
N VAL A 301 -6.79 -13.21 -25.00
CA VAL A 301 -6.21 -12.63 -26.23
C VAL A 301 -6.52 -13.52 -27.44
N SER A 302 -6.47 -14.84 -27.27
CA SER A 302 -6.87 -15.83 -28.29
C SER A 302 -8.33 -15.76 -28.73
N ASP A 303 -9.22 -15.15 -27.94
CA ASP A 303 -10.63 -15.01 -28.30
C ASP A 303 -10.87 -13.89 -29.33
N PHE A 304 -9.84 -13.12 -29.71
CA PHE A 304 -9.91 -12.04 -30.68
C PHE A 304 -8.94 -12.25 -31.85
N TRP A 305 -9.45 -12.34 -33.07
CA TRP A 305 -8.62 -12.57 -34.26
C TRP A 305 -9.22 -11.94 -35.53
N PHE A 306 -8.39 -11.84 -36.58
CA PHE A 306 -8.83 -11.43 -37.90
C PHE A 306 -9.18 -12.65 -38.76
N ASP A 307 -10.41 -12.71 -39.27
CA ASP A 307 -10.85 -13.74 -40.20
C ASP A 307 -10.69 -13.25 -41.63
N ALA A 308 -9.61 -13.69 -42.28
CA ALA A 308 -9.26 -13.29 -43.65
C ALA A 308 -10.32 -13.70 -44.68
N GLY A 309 -11.00 -14.84 -44.48
CA GLY A 309 -12.03 -15.33 -45.39
C GLY A 309 -13.29 -14.46 -45.38
N ALA A 310 -13.53 -13.75 -44.28
CA ALA A 310 -14.69 -12.88 -44.13
C ALA A 310 -14.36 -11.38 -44.11
N ASP A 311 -13.07 -11.03 -44.20
CA ASP A 311 -12.52 -9.67 -44.10
C ASP A 311 -13.10 -8.90 -42.90
N ALA A 312 -13.01 -9.52 -41.72
CA ALA A 312 -13.59 -8.96 -40.50
C ALA A 312 -12.94 -9.50 -39.23
N TRP A 313 -12.75 -8.62 -38.25
CA TRP A 313 -12.37 -8.99 -36.89
C TRP A 313 -13.49 -9.75 -36.17
N VAL A 314 -13.10 -10.77 -35.41
CA VAL A 314 -13.97 -11.68 -34.66
C VAL A 314 -13.64 -11.64 -33.19
N LEU A 315 -14.68 -11.71 -32.37
CA LEU A 315 -14.60 -11.94 -30.94
C LEU A 315 -15.42 -13.18 -30.57
N ALA A 316 -14.77 -14.20 -30.02
CA ALA A 316 -15.41 -15.37 -29.46
C ALA A 316 -15.84 -15.11 -28.01
N VAL A 317 -17.13 -15.32 -27.71
CA VAL A 317 -17.67 -15.15 -26.37
C VAL A 317 -18.12 -16.50 -25.83
N GLU A 318 -17.18 -17.24 -25.24
CA GLU A 318 -17.42 -18.61 -24.77
C GLU A 318 -17.36 -18.75 -23.25
N LYS A 319 -16.58 -17.89 -22.58
CA LYS A 319 -16.28 -18.00 -21.15
C LYS A 319 -16.78 -16.78 -20.39
N GLN A 320 -16.85 -16.92 -19.06
CA GLN A 320 -17.05 -15.80 -18.16
C GLN A 320 -15.91 -15.78 -17.13
N GLY A 321 -15.48 -14.60 -16.74
CA GLY A 321 -14.45 -14.35 -15.73
C GLY A 321 -14.69 -13.01 -15.04
N GLY A 322 -13.65 -12.44 -14.44
CA GLY A 322 -13.75 -11.11 -13.82
C GLY A 322 -14.11 -11.09 -12.34
N THR A 323 -14.71 -12.17 -11.82
CA THR A 323 -14.99 -12.39 -10.39
C THR A 323 -14.79 -13.86 -10.05
N LYS A 324 -14.36 -14.16 -8.82
CA LYS A 324 -14.40 -15.53 -8.31
C LYS A 324 -15.82 -16.06 -8.39
N ALA A 325 -15.97 -17.22 -9.02
CA ALA A 325 -17.22 -17.95 -9.10
C ALA A 325 -17.01 -19.33 -8.49
N THR A 326 -18.06 -19.90 -7.89
CA THR A 326 -18.02 -21.32 -7.55
C THR A 326 -18.33 -22.10 -8.82
N VAL A 327 -17.44 -23.00 -9.20
CA VAL A 327 -17.52 -23.80 -10.42
C VAL A 327 -17.45 -25.27 -10.05
N ARG A 328 -18.13 -26.10 -10.83
CA ARG A 328 -18.00 -27.54 -10.69
C ARG A 328 -16.78 -28.02 -11.44
N ASP A 329 -15.84 -28.59 -10.71
CA ASP A 329 -14.69 -29.26 -11.29
C ASP A 329 -15.18 -30.47 -12.13
N PRO A 330 -14.78 -30.60 -13.40
CA PRO A 330 -15.28 -31.63 -14.29
C PRO A 330 -14.77 -33.04 -13.95
N GLU A 331 -13.61 -33.16 -13.31
CA GLU A 331 -12.96 -34.43 -13.00
C GLU A 331 -13.49 -35.02 -11.69
N THR A 332 -13.44 -34.22 -10.62
CA THR A 332 -13.87 -34.59 -9.27
C THR A 332 -15.38 -34.41 -9.07
N GLY A 333 -16.01 -33.53 -9.84
CA GLY A 333 -17.41 -33.14 -9.66
C GLY A 333 -17.68 -32.24 -8.47
N LYS A 334 -16.64 -31.83 -7.72
CA LYS A 334 -16.74 -30.96 -6.55
C LYS A 334 -16.96 -29.50 -6.96
N LEU A 335 -17.53 -28.73 -6.06
CA LEU A 335 -17.71 -27.28 -6.22
C LEU A 335 -16.52 -26.55 -5.62
N GLU A 336 -15.79 -25.81 -6.45
CA GLU A 336 -14.55 -25.13 -6.06
C GLU A 336 -14.56 -23.65 -6.50
N PRO A 337 -13.91 -22.74 -5.76
CA PRO A 337 -13.72 -21.37 -6.21
C PRO A 337 -12.79 -21.32 -7.42
N SER A 338 -13.23 -20.65 -8.50
CA SER A 338 -12.44 -20.42 -9.70
C SER A 338 -12.51 -18.96 -10.15
N ASP A 339 -11.41 -18.44 -10.69
CA ASP A 339 -11.35 -17.10 -11.31
C ASP A 339 -11.91 -17.09 -12.76
N THR A 340 -12.27 -18.27 -13.28
CA THR A 340 -12.94 -18.45 -14.59
C THR A 340 -14.09 -19.45 -14.48
N LYS A 341 -15.15 -19.21 -15.24
CA LYS A 341 -16.26 -20.15 -15.41
C LYS A 341 -16.20 -20.72 -16.83
N PRO A 342 -15.98 -22.04 -16.98
CA PRO A 342 -16.05 -22.68 -18.28
C PRO A 342 -17.50 -22.60 -18.78
N GLY A 343 -17.66 -22.04 -19.98
CA GLY A 343 -18.96 -21.83 -20.60
C GLY A 343 -19.70 -20.58 -20.10
N THR A 344 -20.46 -19.98 -21.02
CA THR A 344 -21.50 -19.01 -20.67
C THR A 344 -22.73 -19.72 -20.06
N LYS A 345 -23.70 -18.98 -19.52
CA LYS A 345 -24.88 -19.50 -18.79
C LYS A 345 -25.63 -20.67 -19.46
N THR A 346 -25.46 -20.87 -20.77
CA THR A 346 -25.94 -22.02 -21.55
C THR A 346 -24.96 -22.28 -22.69
N ALA A 347 -24.78 -23.52 -23.16
CA ALA A 347 -23.97 -23.82 -24.38
C ALA A 347 -24.39 -22.96 -25.61
N GLN A 348 -25.66 -22.59 -25.70
CA GLN A 348 -26.24 -21.71 -26.73
C GLN A 348 -25.92 -20.21 -26.57
N SER A 349 -25.21 -19.80 -25.52
CA SER A 349 -24.76 -18.42 -25.33
C SER A 349 -23.34 -18.19 -25.88
N HIS A 350 -22.69 -19.25 -26.36
CA HIS A 350 -21.48 -19.15 -27.18
C HIS A 350 -21.83 -18.45 -28.48
N ARG A 351 -21.03 -17.45 -28.85
CA ARG A 351 -21.27 -16.66 -30.04
C ARG A 351 -19.97 -16.10 -30.57
N LEU A 352 -19.84 -16.16 -31.88
CA LEU A 352 -18.84 -15.41 -32.63
C LEU A 352 -19.48 -14.11 -33.07
N LEU A 353 -18.88 -12.99 -32.64
CA LEU A 353 -19.34 -11.64 -32.95
C LEU A 353 -18.34 -10.94 -33.86
N ARG A 354 -18.83 -10.30 -34.91
CA ARG A 354 -18.01 -9.37 -35.69
C ARG A 354 -17.82 -8.06 -34.91
N VAL A 355 -16.61 -7.54 -34.93
CA VAL A 355 -16.19 -6.37 -34.14
C VAL A 355 -16.22 -5.10 -35.02
N PRO A 356 -16.81 -3.98 -34.58
CA PRO A 356 -16.72 -2.71 -35.29
C PRO A 356 -15.25 -2.25 -35.47
N PRO A 357 -14.87 -1.64 -36.60
CA PRO A 357 -13.47 -1.28 -36.89
C PRO A 357 -12.79 -0.47 -35.80
N MET A 358 -13.45 0.55 -35.24
CA MET A 358 -12.84 1.38 -34.20
C MET A 358 -12.57 0.62 -32.90
N LEU A 359 -13.42 -0.36 -32.57
CA LEU A 359 -13.20 -1.25 -31.42
C LEU A 359 -12.10 -2.26 -31.71
N ALA A 360 -12.06 -2.81 -32.93
CA ALA A 360 -11.00 -3.72 -33.33
C ALA A 360 -9.62 -3.04 -33.22
N HIS A 361 -9.49 -1.80 -33.71
CA HIS A 361 -8.26 -1.02 -33.57
C HIS A 361 -7.86 -0.84 -32.10
N ALA A 362 -8.79 -0.41 -31.23
CA ALA A 362 -8.51 -0.27 -29.81
C ALA A 362 -8.06 -1.59 -29.15
N LEU A 363 -8.66 -2.73 -29.53
CA LEU A 363 -8.26 -4.05 -29.01
C LEU A 363 -6.87 -4.47 -29.50
N THR A 364 -6.55 -4.25 -30.78
CA THR A 364 -5.23 -4.53 -31.33
C THR A 364 -4.14 -3.72 -30.63
N GLU A 365 -4.38 -2.44 -30.37
CA GLU A 365 -3.44 -1.58 -29.64
C GLU A 365 -3.27 -2.03 -28.19
N ILE A 366 -4.35 -2.45 -27.52
CA ILE A 366 -4.23 -3.02 -26.16
C ILE A 366 -3.40 -4.30 -26.15
N ILE A 367 -3.57 -5.17 -27.14
CA ILE A 367 -2.75 -6.38 -27.27
C ILE A 367 -1.28 -5.99 -27.46
N ALA A 368 -0.98 -5.06 -28.35
CA ALA A 368 0.38 -4.59 -28.60
C ALA A 368 1.05 -4.00 -27.33
N ILE A 369 0.29 -3.25 -26.52
CA ILE A 369 0.84 -2.57 -25.33
C ILE A 369 0.98 -3.52 -24.13
N PHE A 370 -0.02 -4.35 -23.89
CA PHE A 370 -0.13 -5.10 -22.63
C PHE A 370 0.18 -6.59 -22.77
N HIS A 371 0.11 -7.15 -23.97
CA HIS A 371 0.17 -8.60 -24.21
C HIS A 371 1.22 -9.00 -25.25
N THR A 372 2.03 -8.08 -25.74
CA THR A 372 3.15 -8.35 -26.63
C THR A 372 4.45 -8.09 -25.89
N ASP A 373 5.32 -9.10 -25.82
CA ASP A 373 6.65 -8.99 -25.21
C ASP A 373 7.64 -8.30 -26.16
N ASP A 374 8.83 -7.97 -25.66
CA ASP A 374 9.84 -7.17 -26.40
C ASP A 374 10.36 -7.87 -27.65
N ASP A 375 10.25 -9.20 -27.71
CA ASP A 375 10.59 -10.03 -28.88
C ASP A 375 9.44 -10.12 -29.91
N GLY A 376 8.30 -9.47 -29.64
CA GLY A 376 7.10 -9.51 -30.47
C GLY A 376 6.16 -10.68 -30.19
N THR A 377 6.45 -11.54 -29.21
CA THR A 377 5.61 -12.68 -28.85
C THR A 377 4.30 -12.21 -28.22
N VAL A 378 3.16 -12.66 -28.77
CA VAL A 378 1.82 -12.35 -28.25
C VAL A 378 1.38 -13.42 -27.26
N LEU A 379 0.95 -12.98 -26.08
CA LEU A 379 0.51 -13.82 -24.97
C LEU A 379 -0.95 -14.25 -25.16
N THR A 380 -1.19 -15.19 -26.06
CA THR A 380 -2.54 -15.63 -26.49
C THR A 380 -3.41 -16.19 -25.36
N ASP A 381 -2.81 -16.79 -24.33
CA ASP A 381 -3.52 -17.35 -23.17
C ASP A 381 -3.79 -16.33 -22.05
N ALA A 382 -3.27 -15.11 -22.17
CA ALA A 382 -3.54 -14.05 -21.22
C ALA A 382 -4.98 -13.53 -21.36
N ARG A 383 -5.53 -12.97 -20.27
CA ARG A 383 -6.81 -12.25 -20.33
C ARG A 383 -6.68 -11.03 -21.24
N LEU A 384 -7.63 -10.82 -22.14
CA LEU A 384 -7.65 -9.67 -23.04
C LEU A 384 -7.64 -8.34 -22.27
N LEU A 385 -8.44 -8.24 -21.21
CA LEU A 385 -8.35 -7.14 -20.26
C LEU A 385 -7.33 -7.49 -19.17
N PRO A 386 -6.17 -6.81 -19.10
CA PRO A 386 -5.11 -7.18 -18.17
C PRO A 386 -5.56 -7.06 -16.71
N GLY A 387 -5.19 -8.06 -15.91
CA GLY A 387 -5.48 -8.11 -14.49
C GLY A 387 -4.65 -7.09 -13.70
N VAL A 388 -5.31 -6.31 -12.85
CA VAL A 388 -4.63 -5.22 -12.11
C VAL A 388 -3.86 -5.73 -10.89
N ARG A 389 -4.39 -6.72 -10.16
CA ARG A 389 -3.77 -7.23 -8.92
C ARG A 389 -2.90 -8.47 -9.12
N ARG A 390 -3.34 -9.36 -10.01
CA ARG A 390 -2.64 -10.56 -10.51
C ARG A 390 -3.00 -10.67 -11.98
N ASP A 391 -2.12 -11.24 -12.79
CA ASP A 391 -2.33 -11.34 -14.25
C ASP A 391 -3.61 -12.11 -14.61
N ASP A 392 -3.94 -13.12 -13.80
CA ASP A 392 -5.12 -13.98 -13.93
C ASP A 392 -6.34 -13.48 -13.16
N ALA A 393 -6.21 -12.43 -12.34
CA ALA A 393 -7.29 -11.92 -11.52
C ALA A 393 -8.23 -10.99 -12.30
N GLY A 394 -9.52 -11.24 -12.15
CA GLY A 394 -10.57 -10.40 -12.70
C GLY A 394 -10.62 -8.98 -12.11
N GLY A 395 -10.97 -7.99 -12.94
CA GLY A 395 -11.10 -6.58 -12.55
C GLY A 395 -12.52 -6.05 -12.45
N ALA A 396 -13.55 -6.91 -12.51
CA ALA A 396 -14.93 -6.48 -12.71
C ALA A 396 -15.49 -5.63 -11.56
N GLU A 397 -15.11 -5.90 -10.31
CA GLU A 397 -15.54 -5.09 -9.16
C GLU A 397 -14.91 -3.71 -9.17
N ASN A 398 -13.58 -3.63 -9.34
CA ASN A 398 -12.86 -2.37 -9.46
C ASN A 398 -13.40 -1.53 -10.63
N PHE A 399 -13.75 -2.17 -11.74
CA PHE A 399 -14.36 -1.49 -12.88
C PHE A 399 -15.75 -0.92 -12.55
N ARG A 400 -16.60 -1.63 -11.80
CA ARG A 400 -17.90 -1.08 -11.37
C ARG A 400 -17.74 0.19 -10.55
N ASP A 401 -16.80 0.18 -9.60
CA ASP A 401 -16.53 1.34 -8.76
C ASP A 401 -15.95 2.50 -9.57
N ALA A 402 -15.03 2.21 -10.48
CA ALA A 402 -14.46 3.20 -11.40
C ALA A 402 -15.53 3.84 -12.29
N VAL A 403 -16.45 3.05 -12.86
CA VAL A 403 -17.57 3.58 -13.67
C VAL A 403 -18.48 4.48 -12.84
N TYR A 404 -18.77 4.14 -11.58
CA TYR A 404 -19.59 5.02 -10.74
C TYR A 404 -18.90 6.35 -10.43
N GLN A 405 -17.58 6.33 -10.19
CA GLN A 405 -16.80 7.55 -9.96
C GLN A 405 -16.69 8.39 -11.24
N ALA A 406 -16.44 7.73 -12.37
CA ALA A 406 -16.35 8.38 -13.67
C ALA A 406 -17.70 9.00 -14.11
N ALA A 407 -18.83 8.30 -13.88
CA ALA A 407 -20.15 8.84 -14.16
C ALA A 407 -20.44 10.11 -13.34
N ALA A 408 -20.05 10.13 -12.06
CA ALA A 408 -20.19 11.32 -11.23
C ALA A 408 -19.30 12.47 -11.72
N ALA A 409 -18.06 12.18 -12.12
CA ALA A 409 -17.12 13.19 -12.62
C ALA A 409 -17.53 13.77 -13.99
N ALA A 410 -18.13 12.94 -14.85
CA ALA A 410 -18.63 13.34 -16.17
C ALA A 410 -20.07 13.88 -16.15
N GLU A 411 -20.69 14.01 -14.97
CA GLU A 411 -22.11 14.40 -14.80
C GLU A 411 -23.10 13.52 -15.59
N VAL A 412 -22.77 12.26 -15.78
CA VAL A 412 -23.61 11.27 -16.47
C VAL A 412 -24.52 10.56 -15.46
N ALA A 413 -25.78 10.34 -15.85
CA ALA A 413 -26.74 9.60 -15.03
C ALA A 413 -26.19 8.22 -14.61
N ARG A 414 -26.32 7.90 -13.33
CA ARG A 414 -25.74 6.68 -12.75
C ARG A 414 -26.38 5.42 -13.35
N PHE A 415 -25.62 4.66 -14.15
CA PHE A 415 -26.03 3.36 -14.68
C PHE A 415 -25.19 2.22 -14.09
N ARG A 416 -25.67 0.98 -14.27
CA ARG A 416 -24.92 -0.26 -14.04
C ARG A 416 -24.35 -0.75 -15.36
N PRO A 417 -23.20 -1.43 -15.37
CA PRO A 417 -22.63 -2.00 -16.60
C PRO A 417 -23.59 -2.88 -17.41
N HIS A 418 -24.59 -3.50 -16.76
CA HIS A 418 -25.62 -4.28 -17.45
C HIS A 418 -26.57 -3.45 -18.32
N ASP A 419 -26.79 -2.17 -18.01
CA ASP A 419 -27.74 -1.33 -18.75
C ASP A 419 -27.18 -0.91 -20.13
N LEU A 420 -25.85 -0.91 -20.29
CA LEU A 420 -25.18 -0.63 -21.58
C LEU A 420 -25.59 -1.61 -22.68
N ARG A 421 -25.89 -2.85 -22.29
CA ARG A 421 -26.45 -3.87 -23.19
C ARG A 421 -27.85 -3.51 -23.66
N GLY A 422 -28.67 -2.90 -22.81
CA GLY A 422 -29.98 -2.35 -23.18
C GLY A 422 -29.85 -1.17 -24.14
N ALA A 423 -28.86 -0.29 -23.90
CA ALA A 423 -28.54 0.82 -24.80
C ALA A 423 -28.12 0.31 -26.20
N LEU A 424 -27.26 -0.70 -26.29
CA LEU A 424 -26.90 -1.34 -27.57
C LEU A 424 -28.12 -1.88 -28.34
N ILE A 425 -29.00 -2.61 -27.65
CA ILE A 425 -30.21 -3.17 -28.28
C ILE A 425 -31.09 -2.04 -28.84
N THR A 426 -31.13 -0.91 -28.15
CA THR A 426 -31.86 0.29 -28.56
C THR A 426 -31.20 0.95 -29.79
N ASP A 427 -29.88 1.09 -29.81
CA ASP A 427 -29.16 1.63 -30.97
C ASP A 427 -29.37 0.80 -32.23
N LEU A 428 -29.16 -0.52 -32.11
CA LEU A 428 -29.36 -1.44 -33.22
C LEU A 428 -30.83 -1.44 -33.67
N LYS A 429 -31.79 -1.27 -32.75
CA LYS A 429 -33.21 -1.10 -33.12
C LYS A 429 -33.38 0.12 -34.01
N ASN A 430 -32.84 1.25 -33.57
CA ASN A 430 -32.99 2.55 -34.23
C ASN A 430 -32.25 2.58 -35.58
N ALA A 431 -31.17 1.80 -35.72
CA ALA A 431 -30.47 1.57 -36.98
C ALA A 431 -31.16 0.53 -37.91
N GLY A 432 -32.38 0.10 -37.60
CA GLY A 432 -33.15 -0.83 -38.45
C GLY A 432 -32.69 -2.29 -38.39
N ILE A 433 -31.86 -2.67 -37.41
CA ILE A 433 -31.37 -4.04 -37.30
C ILE A 433 -32.46 -4.99 -36.77
N LYS A 434 -32.62 -6.12 -37.45
CA LYS A 434 -33.65 -7.13 -37.13
C LYS A 434 -33.54 -7.64 -35.69
N LYS A 435 -34.68 -7.92 -35.05
CA LYS A 435 -34.78 -8.39 -33.64
C LYS A 435 -33.88 -9.61 -33.36
N ARG A 436 -33.85 -10.58 -34.27
CA ARG A 436 -33.03 -11.80 -34.13
C ARG A 436 -31.54 -11.46 -33.95
N LEU A 437 -30.99 -10.60 -34.80
CA LEU A 437 -29.57 -10.23 -34.73
C LEU A 437 -29.24 -9.40 -33.47
N ARG A 438 -30.16 -8.52 -33.03
CA ARG A 438 -30.02 -7.79 -31.76
C ARG A 438 -29.95 -8.73 -30.55
N LEU A 439 -30.86 -9.72 -30.53
CA LEU A 439 -30.86 -10.73 -29.47
C LEU A 439 -29.61 -11.61 -29.53
N TYR A 440 -29.13 -11.96 -30.72
CA TYR A 440 -27.87 -12.69 -30.91
C TYR A 440 -26.66 -11.93 -30.36
N PHE A 441 -26.47 -10.65 -30.74
CA PHE A 441 -25.37 -9.80 -30.22
C PHE A 441 -25.37 -9.74 -28.70
N SER A 442 -26.55 -9.51 -28.12
CA SER A 442 -26.68 -9.51 -26.67
C SER A 442 -26.54 -10.92 -26.06
N GLY A 443 -26.74 -12.02 -26.78
CA GLY A 443 -26.82 -13.36 -26.15
C GLY A 443 -28.09 -13.52 -25.30
N HIS A 444 -29.23 -13.04 -25.82
CA HIS A 444 -30.57 -13.34 -25.31
C HIS A 444 -31.15 -14.55 -26.04
N LYS A 445 -31.74 -15.48 -25.27
CA LYS A 445 -32.40 -16.68 -25.79
C LYS A 445 -33.63 -16.31 -26.63
N LYS A 446 -33.88 -17.02 -27.73
CA LYS A 446 -35.22 -17.12 -28.33
C LYS A 446 -36.09 -18.11 -27.52
N HIS A 447 -37.40 -17.89 -27.50
CA HIS A 447 -38.33 -18.96 -27.10
C HIS A 447 -38.17 -20.16 -28.05
N ARG A 448 -38.21 -21.37 -27.47
CA ARG A 448 -38.06 -22.64 -28.17
C ARG A 448 -39.19 -22.81 -29.21
N THR A 449 -38.87 -22.64 -30.49
CA THR A 449 -39.59 -23.34 -31.56
C THR A 449 -38.73 -24.49 -32.03
N VAL A 450 -39.33 -25.65 -32.33
CA VAL A 450 -38.65 -26.92 -32.66
C VAL A 450 -37.68 -26.78 -33.86
N HIS A 451 -37.89 -25.77 -34.70
CA HIS A 451 -37.06 -25.47 -35.88
C HIS A 451 -35.81 -24.59 -35.59
N ASP A 452 -35.66 -23.99 -34.41
CA ASP A 452 -34.48 -23.17 -34.05
C ASP A 452 -33.34 -24.01 -33.42
N GLY A 453 -33.48 -25.34 -33.35
CA GLY A 453 -32.44 -26.26 -32.83
C GLY A 453 -31.21 -26.42 -33.73
N TYR A 454 -31.26 -25.87 -34.94
CA TYR A 454 -30.22 -25.90 -35.98
C TYR A 454 -29.72 -24.48 -36.32
N ASP A 455 -29.57 -23.59 -35.33
CA ASP A 455 -29.07 -22.24 -35.58
C ASP A 455 -27.53 -22.27 -35.65
N ASP A 456 -26.95 -22.42 -36.85
CA ASP A 456 -25.50 -22.32 -37.18
C ASP A 456 -24.91 -20.91 -36.91
N GLY A 457 -25.54 -20.13 -36.03
CA GLY A 457 -25.26 -18.73 -35.78
C GLY A 457 -25.90 -17.79 -36.79
N VAL A 458 -25.66 -16.49 -36.62
CA VAL A 458 -26.15 -15.48 -37.57
C VAL A 458 -25.11 -15.28 -38.69
N PRO A 459 -25.52 -15.33 -39.98
CA PRO A 459 -24.59 -15.17 -41.10
C PRO A 459 -23.70 -13.93 -40.98
N VAL A 460 -22.44 -14.07 -41.38
CA VAL A 460 -21.45 -12.98 -41.28
C VAL A 460 -21.92 -11.70 -41.99
N THR A 461 -22.59 -11.85 -43.14
CA THR A 461 -23.16 -10.72 -43.90
C THR A 461 -24.16 -9.90 -43.09
N HIS A 462 -24.95 -10.53 -42.22
CA HIS A 462 -25.86 -9.83 -41.31
C HIS A 462 -25.12 -9.17 -40.16
N GLN A 463 -24.12 -9.84 -39.57
CA GLN A 463 -23.31 -9.25 -38.51
C GLN A 463 -22.54 -8.01 -38.99
N ARG A 464 -21.99 -8.03 -40.21
CA ARG A 464 -21.33 -6.88 -40.85
C ARG A 464 -22.25 -5.67 -40.99
N LYS A 465 -23.55 -5.88 -41.28
CA LYS A 465 -24.53 -4.79 -41.30
C LYS A 465 -24.71 -4.16 -39.92
N ALA A 466 -24.72 -4.96 -38.86
CA ALA A 466 -24.81 -4.44 -37.50
C ALA A 466 -23.54 -3.68 -37.08
N THR A 467 -22.35 -4.19 -37.38
CA THR A 467 -21.09 -3.50 -37.05
C THR A 467 -20.91 -2.22 -37.84
N ALA A 468 -21.27 -2.21 -39.14
CA ALA A 468 -21.27 -1.01 -39.95
C ALA A 468 -22.25 0.05 -39.41
N ALA A 469 -23.44 -0.37 -38.96
CA ALA A 469 -24.38 0.54 -38.32
C ALA A 469 -23.84 1.15 -37.01
N LEU A 470 -23.15 0.37 -36.19
CA LEU A 470 -22.50 0.88 -34.97
C LEU A 470 -21.37 1.86 -35.30
N GLN A 471 -20.56 1.55 -36.31
CA GLN A 471 -19.50 2.44 -36.80
C GLN A 471 -20.07 3.78 -37.28
N ALA A 472 -21.13 3.75 -38.09
CA ALA A 472 -21.82 4.96 -38.55
C ALA A 472 -22.43 5.78 -37.39
N LEU A 473 -22.88 5.12 -36.32
CA LEU A 473 -23.39 5.81 -35.12
C LEU A 473 -22.27 6.51 -34.33
N LEU A 474 -21.08 5.92 -34.25
CA LEU A 474 -19.91 6.56 -33.64
C LEU A 474 -19.49 7.80 -34.45
N GLU A 475 -19.40 7.66 -35.77
CA GLU A 475 -19.05 8.74 -36.70
C GLU A 475 -20.06 9.88 -36.65
N LYS A 476 -21.36 9.57 -36.58
CA LYS A 476 -22.42 10.58 -36.42
C LYS A 476 -22.29 11.40 -35.13
N GLN A 477 -21.68 10.83 -34.10
CA GLN A 477 -21.40 11.51 -32.82
C GLN A 477 -20.02 12.18 -32.81
N ALA A 478 -19.34 12.27 -33.96
CA ALA A 478 -17.97 12.77 -34.10
C ALA A 478 -16.95 12.03 -33.20
N ILE A 479 -17.23 10.77 -32.84
CA ILE A 479 -16.30 9.93 -32.09
C ILE A 479 -15.34 9.30 -33.11
N THR A 480 -14.10 9.77 -33.13
CA THR A 480 -13.05 9.30 -34.04
C THR A 480 -12.13 8.25 -33.39
N GLN A 481 -12.09 8.20 -32.06
CA GLN A 481 -11.35 7.23 -31.27
C GLN A 481 -12.15 6.80 -30.04
N LEU A 482 -12.04 5.53 -29.65
CA LEU A 482 -12.71 5.02 -28.45
C LEU A 482 -11.91 5.28 -27.18
N VAL A 483 -10.58 5.13 -27.26
CA VAL A 483 -9.70 5.45 -26.13
C VAL A 483 -9.39 6.93 -26.19
N VAL A 484 -9.75 7.65 -25.14
CA VAL A 484 -9.53 9.08 -25.00
C VAL A 484 -8.41 9.34 -23.99
N PRO A 485 -7.68 10.47 -24.13
CA PRO A 485 -6.63 10.84 -23.20
C PRO A 485 -7.14 10.88 -21.75
N THR A 486 -6.38 10.31 -20.82
CA THR A 486 -6.77 10.23 -19.39
C THR A 486 -5.57 10.42 -18.45
N SER A 487 -5.79 11.09 -17.32
CA SER A 487 -4.83 11.18 -16.22
C SER A 487 -4.94 9.99 -15.25
N LYS A 488 -5.91 9.08 -15.44
CA LYS A 488 -6.15 7.94 -14.55
C LYS A 488 -5.20 6.78 -14.86
N GLN A 489 -4.25 6.57 -13.96
CA GLN A 489 -3.30 5.48 -14.01
C GLN A 489 -3.80 4.24 -13.26
N HIS A 490 -3.44 3.05 -13.74
CA HIS A 490 -3.59 1.82 -12.98
C HIS A 490 -2.47 1.67 -11.95
N THR A 491 -2.82 1.14 -10.78
CA THR A 491 -1.84 0.65 -9.80
C THR A 491 -1.76 -0.86 -9.91
N TRP A 492 -0.70 -1.35 -10.52
CA TRP A 492 -0.47 -2.77 -10.72
C TRP A 492 -0.06 -3.47 -9.41
N GLY A 493 -0.43 -4.73 -9.26
CA GLY A 493 0.07 -5.60 -8.21
C GLY A 493 1.54 -5.91 -8.47
N VAL A 494 2.35 -5.92 -7.41
CA VAL A 494 3.83 -6.00 -7.51
C VAL A 494 4.36 -7.26 -8.21
N THR A 495 3.54 -8.31 -8.34
CA THR A 495 3.89 -9.58 -8.99
C THR A 495 3.25 -9.75 -10.37
N THR A 496 2.72 -8.67 -10.96
CA THR A 496 2.10 -8.71 -12.30
C THR A 496 3.15 -8.39 -13.36
N ARG A 497 3.04 -9.00 -14.54
CA ARG A 497 3.90 -8.65 -15.70
C ARG A 497 3.78 -7.18 -16.07
N ALA A 498 2.57 -6.63 -15.95
CA ALA A 498 2.31 -5.21 -16.17
C ALA A 498 3.03 -4.30 -15.15
N ALA A 499 3.29 -4.77 -13.92
CA ALA A 499 4.10 -4.03 -12.96
C ALA A 499 5.58 -4.03 -13.35
N GLU A 500 6.12 -5.17 -13.79
CA GLU A 500 7.51 -5.29 -14.26
C GLU A 500 7.78 -4.39 -15.47
N ARG A 501 6.80 -4.27 -16.37
CA ARG A 501 6.85 -3.46 -17.60
C ARG A 501 6.18 -2.09 -17.47
N SER A 502 5.90 -1.64 -16.24
CA SER A 502 5.05 -0.46 -16.01
C SER A 502 5.58 0.80 -16.71
N ASP A 503 6.90 1.02 -16.73
CA ASP A 503 7.51 2.20 -17.34
C ASP A 503 7.38 2.16 -18.88
N GLN A 504 7.61 0.98 -19.48
CA GLN A 504 7.44 0.75 -20.91
C GLN A 504 5.99 0.93 -21.34
N ILE A 505 5.04 0.34 -20.60
CA ILE A 505 3.60 0.46 -20.88
C ILE A 505 3.19 1.92 -20.86
N ARG A 506 3.57 2.68 -19.82
CA ARG A 506 3.25 4.10 -19.71
C ARG A 506 3.82 4.91 -20.88
N GLU A 507 5.04 4.63 -21.28
CA GLU A 507 5.66 5.27 -22.43
C GLU A 507 4.85 5.02 -23.72
N GLN A 508 4.47 3.76 -23.96
CA GLN A 508 3.65 3.40 -25.12
C GLN A 508 2.25 4.04 -25.09
N LEU A 509 1.65 4.22 -23.92
CA LEU A 509 0.36 4.90 -23.74
C LEU A 509 0.48 6.41 -24.02
N ARG A 510 1.58 7.05 -23.58
CA ARG A 510 1.87 8.47 -23.87
C ARG A 510 2.11 8.71 -25.36
N GLN A 511 2.87 7.84 -26.02
CA GLN A 511 3.14 7.94 -27.47
C GLN A 511 1.86 7.89 -28.31
N ARG A 512 0.81 7.20 -27.82
CA ARG A 512 -0.52 7.14 -28.44
C ARG A 512 -1.44 8.29 -28.05
N GLY A 513 -1.00 9.17 -27.15
CA GLY A 513 -1.82 10.24 -26.58
C GLY A 513 -2.93 9.73 -25.66
N TRP A 514 -2.86 8.49 -25.17
CA TRP A 514 -3.90 7.90 -24.33
C TRP A 514 -3.71 8.20 -22.85
N GLU A 515 -2.47 8.43 -22.43
CA GLU A 515 -2.15 8.88 -21.07
C GLU A 515 -1.68 10.33 -21.12
N THR A 516 -2.34 11.20 -20.35
CA THR A 516 -1.97 12.62 -20.21
C THR A 516 -1.24 12.85 -18.89
N ALA A 517 -0.57 13.99 -18.81
CA ALA A 517 -0.03 14.46 -17.56
C ALA A 517 -1.13 14.50 -16.46
N PRO A 518 -0.78 14.18 -15.20
CA PRO A 518 -1.69 14.31 -14.07
C PRO A 518 -2.16 15.74 -13.85
N ASP A 519 -3.32 15.90 -13.22
CA ASP A 519 -3.88 17.21 -12.86
C ASP A 519 -2.83 18.08 -12.13
N GLY A 520 -2.69 19.33 -12.58
CA GLY A 520 -1.67 20.25 -12.09
C GLY A 520 -0.37 20.25 -12.90
N PHE A 521 -0.31 19.55 -14.02
CA PHE A 521 0.72 19.66 -15.07
C PHE A 521 0.05 20.02 -16.41
N ALA A 522 0.82 20.56 -17.37
CA ALA A 522 0.29 20.79 -18.71
C ALA A 522 0.01 19.44 -19.38
N PRO A 523 -1.03 19.29 -20.22
CA PRO A 523 -1.43 18.00 -20.79
C PRO A 523 -0.30 17.23 -21.48
N ASP A 524 0.60 17.97 -22.13
CA ASP A 524 1.72 17.45 -22.92
C ASP A 524 3.03 17.30 -22.11
N ASP A 525 3.01 17.62 -20.80
CA ASP A 525 4.19 17.46 -19.95
C ASP A 525 4.56 15.98 -19.79
N VAL A 526 5.82 15.64 -20.04
CA VAL A 526 6.37 14.34 -19.62
C VAL A 526 6.63 14.38 -18.13
N VAL A 527 5.68 13.84 -17.36
CA VAL A 527 5.73 13.85 -15.90
C VAL A 527 6.39 12.59 -15.35
N LEU A 528 7.46 12.80 -14.57
CA LEU A 528 8.27 11.75 -13.94
C LEU A 528 7.89 11.57 -12.47
N GLY A 529 7.73 10.33 -12.05
CA GLY A 529 7.62 9.94 -10.65
C GLY A 529 8.95 10.04 -9.91
N THR A 530 8.91 9.87 -8.59
CA THR A 530 10.13 9.94 -7.75
C THR A 530 11.20 8.90 -8.14
N ALA A 531 10.79 7.67 -8.44
CA ALA A 531 11.73 6.60 -8.79
C ALA A 531 12.35 6.82 -10.18
N GLU A 532 11.54 7.22 -11.17
CA GLU A 532 12.01 7.55 -12.53
C GLU A 532 12.98 8.74 -12.50
N ALA A 533 12.63 9.83 -11.81
CA ALA A 533 13.51 10.99 -11.66
C ALA A 533 14.83 10.64 -10.92
N ALA A 534 14.75 9.76 -9.92
CA ALA A 534 15.92 9.23 -9.23
C ALA A 534 16.83 8.41 -10.17
N ALA A 535 16.24 7.54 -11.00
CA ALA A 535 16.98 6.74 -11.96
C ALA A 535 17.69 7.61 -13.01
N ARG A 536 17.00 8.64 -13.54
CA ARG A 536 17.59 9.60 -14.51
C ARG A 536 18.79 10.37 -13.93
N LEU A 537 18.78 10.64 -12.63
CA LEU A 537 19.88 11.31 -11.92
C LEU A 537 20.90 10.35 -11.30
N ASN A 538 20.72 9.04 -11.45
CA ASN A 538 21.52 7.99 -10.80
C ASN A 538 21.66 8.18 -9.27
N ILE A 539 20.54 8.46 -8.59
CA ILE A 539 20.47 8.62 -7.12
C ILE A 539 19.37 7.73 -6.53
N SER A 540 19.34 7.61 -5.20
CA SER A 540 18.28 6.85 -4.53
C SER A 540 16.93 7.60 -4.55
N PRO A 541 15.77 6.90 -4.59
CA PRO A 541 14.46 7.54 -4.48
C PRO A 541 14.26 8.35 -3.19
N ILE A 542 14.95 7.99 -2.09
CA ILE A 542 14.92 8.74 -0.83
C ILE A 542 15.60 10.10 -1.01
N GLU A 543 16.76 10.11 -1.66
CA GLU A 543 17.46 11.35 -1.97
C GLU A 543 16.65 12.24 -2.91
N MET A 544 15.99 11.65 -3.92
CA MET A 544 15.14 12.41 -4.82
C MET A 544 13.95 13.07 -4.11
N ARG A 545 13.28 12.37 -3.18
CA ARG A 545 12.23 12.99 -2.34
C ARG A 545 12.77 14.15 -1.52
N ARG A 546 13.99 14.03 -0.99
CA ARG A 546 14.65 15.12 -0.26
C ARG A 546 14.89 16.33 -1.18
N ARG A 547 15.28 16.10 -2.43
CA ARG A 547 15.47 17.17 -3.43
C ARG A 547 14.16 17.86 -3.82
N PHE A 548 13.07 17.11 -3.99
CA PHE A 548 11.73 17.71 -4.17
C PHE A 548 11.30 18.53 -2.96
N ALA A 549 11.41 17.96 -1.75
CA ALA A 549 10.99 18.63 -0.52
C ALA A 549 11.80 19.89 -0.20
N SER A 550 13.08 19.94 -0.59
CA SER A 550 13.95 21.11 -0.44
C SER A 550 13.82 22.13 -1.57
N GLY A 551 13.07 21.82 -2.63
CA GLY A 551 12.94 22.66 -3.83
C GLY A 551 14.17 22.66 -4.74
N LYS A 552 15.14 21.76 -4.51
CA LYS A 552 16.32 21.61 -5.38
C LYS A 552 15.97 21.10 -6.78
N VAL A 553 14.92 20.29 -6.86
CA VAL A 553 14.27 19.94 -8.13
C VAL A 553 12.82 20.39 -8.00
N PRO A 554 12.28 21.18 -8.94
CA PRO A 554 10.86 21.54 -8.94
C PRO A 554 10.02 20.26 -8.91
N GLY A 555 9.19 20.10 -7.91
CA GLY A 555 8.30 18.96 -7.77
C GLY A 555 6.96 19.41 -7.22
N ARG A 556 5.89 18.71 -7.57
CA ARG A 556 4.55 18.93 -7.05
C ARG A 556 4.04 17.64 -6.42
N ARG A 557 3.28 17.76 -5.32
CA ARG A 557 2.59 16.60 -4.74
C ARG A 557 1.25 16.44 -5.44
N VAL A 558 1.09 15.32 -6.14
CA VAL A 558 -0.17 14.95 -6.80
C VAL A 558 -0.76 13.74 -6.12
N MET A 559 -2.08 13.70 -6.01
CA MET A 559 -2.80 12.55 -5.47
C MET A 559 -2.86 11.46 -6.53
N VAL A 560 -2.13 10.36 -6.31
CA VAL A 560 -2.24 9.13 -7.11
C VAL A 560 -3.12 8.16 -6.31
N GLY A 561 -4.39 8.05 -6.70
CA GLY A 561 -5.40 7.36 -5.91
C GLY A 561 -5.61 8.06 -4.55
N ARG A 562 -5.32 7.35 -3.44
CA ARG A 562 -5.39 7.90 -2.06
C ARG A 562 -4.04 8.32 -1.50
N LYS A 563 -2.94 8.19 -2.26
CA LYS A 563 -1.58 8.46 -1.78
C LYS A 563 -1.03 9.73 -2.44
N PRO A 564 -0.48 10.68 -1.67
CA PRO A 564 0.23 11.82 -2.23
C PRO A 564 1.63 11.42 -2.68
N GLU A 565 1.92 11.56 -3.97
CA GLU A 565 3.22 11.27 -4.57
C GLU A 565 3.86 12.54 -5.14
N TRP A 566 5.19 12.62 -5.09
CA TRP A 566 5.94 13.70 -5.74
C TRP A 566 6.16 13.39 -7.21
N LYS A 567 5.83 14.36 -8.05
CA LYS A 567 6.03 14.32 -9.51
C LYS A 567 6.74 15.60 -9.98
N THR A 568 7.51 15.50 -11.06
CA THR A 568 8.23 16.60 -11.71
C THR A 568 8.12 16.47 -13.23
N THR A 569 8.36 17.53 -13.99
CA THR A 569 8.45 17.43 -15.45
C THR A 569 9.89 17.04 -15.86
N GLU A 570 10.05 16.39 -17.00
CA GLU A 570 11.37 16.12 -17.56
C GLU A 570 12.15 17.42 -17.83
N ALA A 571 11.46 18.47 -18.27
CA ALA A 571 12.04 19.81 -18.46
C ALA A 571 12.55 20.41 -17.15
N ASP A 572 11.76 20.34 -16.06
CA ASP A 572 12.18 20.82 -14.74
C ASP A 572 13.36 20.01 -14.18
N LEU A 573 13.35 18.69 -14.41
CA LEU A 573 14.44 17.82 -13.99
C LEU A 573 15.73 18.19 -14.75
N ALA A 574 15.66 18.35 -16.08
CA ALA A 574 16.79 18.77 -16.90
C ALA A 574 17.30 20.18 -16.54
N ALA A 575 16.39 21.13 -16.30
CA ALA A 575 16.75 22.48 -15.85
C ALA A 575 17.47 22.46 -14.48
N SER A 576 17.04 21.57 -13.57
CA SER A 576 17.70 21.39 -12.28
C SER A 576 19.11 20.77 -12.40
N MET A 577 19.39 20.03 -13.47
CA MET A 577 20.74 19.53 -13.79
C MET A 577 21.64 20.60 -14.41
N ALA A 578 21.06 21.56 -15.14
CA ALA A 578 21.79 22.63 -15.80
C ALA A 578 22.23 23.75 -14.84
N THR A 579 21.77 23.75 -13.59
CA THR A 579 22.18 24.73 -12.57
C THR A 579 23.46 24.23 -11.87
N PRO A 580 24.62 24.92 -11.96
CA PRO A 580 25.81 24.50 -11.25
C PRO A 580 25.54 24.51 -9.74
N ALA A 581 25.74 23.36 -9.10
CA ALA A 581 25.57 23.24 -7.66
C ALA A 581 26.68 24.03 -6.95
N GLY A 582 26.34 25.17 -6.32
CA GLY A 582 27.27 25.87 -5.44
C GLY A 582 27.83 24.96 -4.35
N THR A 583 29.08 25.18 -3.95
CA THR A 583 29.74 24.40 -2.88
C THR A 583 29.12 24.76 -1.54
N THR A 584 28.64 23.78 -0.76
CA THR A 584 28.10 24.09 0.56
C THR A 584 29.21 24.50 1.53
N LEU A 585 28.90 25.37 2.50
CA LEU A 585 29.84 25.74 3.56
C LEU A 585 30.37 24.52 4.35
N LYS A 586 29.59 23.44 4.41
CA LYS A 586 30.00 22.16 5.03
C LYS A 586 31.05 21.43 4.19
N GLU A 587 30.87 21.37 2.87
CA GLU A 587 31.86 20.79 1.95
C GLU A 587 33.14 21.63 1.90
N LEU A 588 33.02 22.97 1.93
CA LEU A 588 34.17 23.85 2.03
C LEU A 588 34.98 23.59 3.30
N ALA A 589 34.29 23.48 4.45
CA ALA A 589 34.93 23.18 5.73
C ALA A 589 35.69 21.84 5.68
N ALA A 590 35.05 20.79 5.17
CA ALA A 590 35.69 19.49 5.00
C ALA A 590 36.91 19.55 4.07
N SER A 591 36.81 20.25 2.93
CA SER A 591 37.91 20.35 1.95
C SER A 591 39.11 21.17 2.41
N THR A 592 38.92 22.05 3.40
CA THR A 592 39.96 22.96 3.91
C THR A 592 40.49 22.55 5.30
N GLY A 593 40.00 21.42 5.85
CA GLY A 593 40.38 20.94 7.19
C GLY A 593 39.84 21.80 8.34
N LEU A 594 38.90 22.71 8.07
CA LEU A 594 38.26 23.56 9.08
C LEU A 594 37.02 22.88 9.67
N THR A 595 36.72 23.18 10.93
CA THR A 595 35.38 22.88 11.47
C THR A 595 34.34 23.83 10.86
N TYR A 596 33.07 23.42 10.80
CA TYR A 596 31.99 24.26 10.28
C TYR A 596 31.92 25.66 10.94
N PRO A 597 32.04 25.82 12.28
CA PRO A 597 32.09 27.14 12.92
C PRO A 597 33.31 27.99 12.50
N GLN A 598 34.47 27.38 12.29
CA GLN A 598 35.69 28.08 11.84
C GLN A 598 35.54 28.56 10.40
N ALA A 599 35.05 27.70 9.50
CA ALA A 599 34.78 28.06 8.11
C ALA A 599 33.76 29.20 8.03
N ARG A 600 32.68 29.14 8.83
CA ARG A 600 31.69 30.21 8.91
C ARG A 600 32.28 31.53 9.41
N THR A 601 33.07 31.48 10.48
CA THR A 601 33.72 32.67 11.05
C THR A 601 34.69 33.31 10.06
N LEU A 602 35.47 32.49 9.33
CA LEU A 602 36.38 32.95 8.29
C LEU A 602 35.62 33.61 7.13
N CYS A 603 34.54 32.98 6.66
CA CYS A 603 33.72 33.55 5.59
C CYS A 603 33.05 34.87 6.00
N LEU A 604 32.62 35.03 7.26
CA LEU A 604 32.10 36.29 7.79
C LEU A 604 33.18 37.37 7.89
N ALA A 605 34.40 37.00 8.29
CA ALA A 605 35.52 37.92 8.39
C ALA A 605 35.99 38.42 7.02
N LEU A 606 35.94 37.56 6.00
CA LEU A 606 36.28 37.89 4.61
C LEU A 606 35.16 38.61 3.85
N GLY A 607 34.00 38.85 4.47
CA GLY A 607 32.84 39.44 3.79
C GLY A 607 32.19 38.53 2.75
N VAL A 608 32.61 37.27 2.65
CA VAL A 608 32.04 36.23 1.77
C VAL A 608 30.62 35.87 2.22
N LEU A 609 30.36 35.90 3.53
CA LEU A 609 29.02 35.77 4.09
C LEU A 609 28.57 37.09 4.73
N ARG A 610 27.30 37.45 4.53
CA ARG A 610 26.67 38.58 5.23
C ARG A 610 26.26 38.18 6.65
N ARG A 611 26.31 39.14 7.59
CA ARG A 611 26.03 38.93 9.03
C ARG A 611 24.57 38.52 9.32
N ASP A 612 23.65 38.84 8.41
CA ASP A 612 22.21 38.56 8.45
C ASP A 612 21.83 37.18 7.86
N ALA A 613 22.78 36.44 7.29
CA ALA A 613 22.57 35.07 6.81
C ALA A 613 22.27 34.11 7.99
N THR A 614 21.00 34.06 8.39
CA THR A 614 20.49 33.21 9.47
C THR A 614 20.10 31.83 8.94
N ASN A 615 20.66 30.78 9.55
CA ASN A 615 20.39 29.37 9.26
C ASN A 615 18.99 28.95 9.77
N ARG A 616 17.92 29.39 9.10
CA ARG A 616 16.59 28.76 9.26
C ARG A 616 16.51 27.45 8.46
N GLY A 617 17.36 26.47 8.81
CA GLY A 617 17.33 25.11 8.25
C GLY A 617 17.74 24.96 6.77
N ARG A 618 18.23 26.01 6.10
CA ARG A 618 18.77 25.94 4.73
C ARG A 618 20.29 25.85 4.73
N ALA A 619 20.86 25.08 3.80
CA ALA A 619 22.31 24.98 3.62
C ALA A 619 22.85 26.29 3.02
N VAL A 620 23.96 26.80 3.56
CA VAL A 620 24.67 27.96 3.01
C VAL A 620 25.48 27.50 1.79
N LEU A 621 25.14 28.03 0.62
CA LEU A 621 25.83 27.76 -0.65
C LEU A 621 26.80 28.90 -0.95
N LEU A 622 28.00 28.53 -1.41
CA LEU A 622 29.04 29.43 -1.86
C LEU A 622 29.26 29.21 -3.36
N ASP A 623 29.43 30.30 -4.10
CA ASP A 623 29.87 30.22 -5.50
C ASP A 623 31.39 29.96 -5.59
N ASP A 624 31.88 29.67 -6.80
CA ASP A 624 33.28 29.32 -7.01
C ASP A 624 34.25 30.47 -6.67
N THR A 625 33.82 31.72 -6.86
CA THR A 625 34.62 32.91 -6.55
C THR A 625 34.79 33.07 -5.04
N GLN A 626 33.72 32.82 -4.30
CA GLN A 626 33.69 32.82 -2.84
C GLN A 626 34.56 31.69 -2.26
N VAL A 627 34.49 30.49 -2.84
CA VAL A 627 35.36 29.37 -2.44
C VAL A 627 36.84 29.69 -2.68
N ALA A 628 37.18 30.25 -3.86
CA ALA A 628 38.54 30.64 -4.19
C ALA A 628 39.10 31.69 -3.21
N THR A 629 38.27 32.66 -2.82
CA THR A 629 38.64 33.71 -1.86
C THR A 629 39.00 33.14 -0.49
N VAL A 630 38.23 32.17 0.01
CA VAL A 630 38.50 31.53 1.31
C VAL A 630 39.79 30.71 1.27
N ARG A 631 40.04 29.98 0.17
CA ARG A 631 41.26 29.18 0.00
C ARG A 631 42.52 30.06 -0.08
N ALA A 632 42.47 31.14 -0.86
CA ALA A 632 43.58 32.08 -0.98
C ALA A 632 43.97 32.69 0.38
N GLU A 633 42.98 33.00 1.24
CA GLU A 633 43.25 33.50 2.58
C GLU A 633 43.91 32.45 3.50
N LEU A 634 43.50 31.18 3.42
CA LEU A 634 44.12 30.11 4.20
C LEU A 634 45.57 29.88 3.77
N ASP A 635 45.84 29.91 2.47
CA ASP A 635 47.21 29.80 1.94
C ASP A 635 48.07 30.99 2.39
N ARG A 636 47.53 32.21 2.35
CA ARG A 636 48.21 33.40 2.85
C ARG A 636 48.57 33.27 4.34
N ARG A 637 47.64 32.76 5.17
CA ARG A 637 47.89 32.54 6.60
C ARG A 637 48.94 31.47 6.86
N ARG A 638 48.96 30.39 6.07
CA ARG A 638 49.97 29.34 6.15
C ARG A 638 51.36 29.89 5.86
N ILE A 639 51.52 30.60 4.74
CA ILE A 639 52.80 31.21 4.34
C ILE A 639 53.29 32.21 5.41
N ALA A 640 52.38 33.02 5.96
CA ALA A 640 52.72 33.97 7.02
C ALA A 640 53.14 33.28 8.33
N ALA A 641 52.57 32.11 8.65
CA ALA A 641 52.90 31.36 9.87
C ALA A 641 54.28 30.69 9.80
N GLU A 642 54.74 30.32 8.61
CA GLU A 642 56.08 29.73 8.41
C GLU A 642 57.20 30.76 8.64
N ALA A 643 56.95 32.03 8.32
CA ALA A 643 57.91 33.12 8.42
C ALA A 643 58.09 33.72 9.83
N VAL A 644 57.26 33.31 10.80
CA VAL A 644 57.22 33.92 12.13
C VAL A 644 57.30 32.86 13.22
N MET A 645 57.69 33.30 14.42
CA MET A 645 57.80 32.45 15.60
C MET A 645 57.20 33.19 16.80
N ASP A 646 56.38 32.51 17.60
CA ASP A 646 55.92 33.11 18.86
C ASP A 646 57.08 33.21 19.87
N LEU A 647 56.97 34.12 20.85
CA LEU A 647 58.07 34.37 21.79
C LEU A 647 58.45 33.13 22.63
N ALA A 648 57.52 32.22 22.90
CA ALA A 648 57.80 31.00 23.67
C ALA A 648 58.55 29.96 22.82
N ALA A 649 58.23 29.86 21.54
CA ALA A 649 58.98 29.08 20.57
C ALA A 649 60.37 29.66 20.34
N ALA A 650 60.51 30.99 20.26
CA ALA A 650 61.82 31.65 20.16
C ALA A 650 62.67 31.40 21.41
N ALA A 651 62.10 31.44 22.61
CA ALA A 651 62.79 31.09 23.86
C ALA A 651 63.35 29.66 23.85
N ARG A 652 62.56 28.69 23.39
CA ARG A 652 63.04 27.31 23.23
C ARG A 652 64.13 27.19 22.17
N HIS A 653 63.99 27.90 21.05
CA HIS A 653 64.96 27.86 19.96
C HIS A 653 66.32 28.44 20.36
N LEU A 654 66.32 29.54 21.12
CA LEU A 654 67.54 30.21 21.59
C LEU A 654 68.14 29.59 22.86
N GLY A 655 67.43 28.67 23.53
CA GLY A 655 67.85 28.15 24.84
C GLY A 655 67.85 29.20 25.95
N LEU A 656 67.07 30.27 25.80
CA LEU A 656 67.01 31.39 26.75
C LEU A 656 65.70 31.37 27.57
N PRO A 657 65.71 31.88 28.82
CA PRO A 657 64.48 32.13 29.56
C PRO A 657 63.55 33.09 28.81
N LEU A 658 62.23 32.85 28.86
CA LEU A 658 61.24 33.67 28.15
C LEU A 658 61.36 35.17 28.46
N GLY A 659 61.61 35.54 29.71
CA GLY A 659 61.79 36.96 30.09
C GLY A 659 63.00 37.64 29.43
N GLN A 660 64.02 36.87 29.06
CA GLN A 660 65.18 37.37 28.31
C GLN A 660 64.83 37.56 26.83
N VAL A 661 64.11 36.62 26.22
CA VAL A 661 63.58 36.78 24.85
C VAL A 661 62.60 37.93 24.75
N GLU A 662 61.75 38.16 25.76
CA GLU A 662 60.90 39.35 25.84
C GLU A 662 61.70 40.65 25.96
N LYS A 663 62.86 40.61 26.61
CA LYS A 663 63.78 41.76 26.67
C LYS A 663 64.41 42.00 25.30
N LEU A 664 64.88 40.96 24.61
CA LEU A 664 65.43 41.05 23.24
C LEU A 664 64.40 41.56 22.23
N HIS A 665 63.15 41.12 22.36
CA HIS A 665 62.04 41.63 21.56
C HIS A 665 61.75 43.11 21.87
N ARG A 666 61.73 43.51 23.15
CA ARG A 666 61.51 44.92 23.55
C ARG A 666 62.67 45.84 23.16
N SER A 667 63.90 45.35 23.16
CA SER A 667 65.08 46.12 22.75
C SER A 667 65.25 46.16 21.22
N GLY A 668 64.38 45.52 20.45
CA GLY A 668 64.41 45.51 18.99
C GLY A 668 65.43 44.55 18.38
N VAL A 669 66.08 43.71 19.19
CA VAL A 669 67.08 42.73 18.71
C VAL A 669 66.39 41.57 17.99
N LEU A 670 65.25 41.09 18.52
CA LEU A 670 64.36 40.20 17.79
C LEU A 670 63.27 41.03 17.11
N GLN A 671 63.24 40.99 15.78
CA GLN A 671 62.34 41.82 14.99
C GLN A 671 60.90 41.37 15.16
N ALA A 672 60.02 42.29 15.57
CA ALA A 672 58.60 42.03 15.71
C ALA A 672 57.97 41.63 14.36
N ALA A 673 57.10 40.63 14.37
CA ALA A 673 56.34 40.21 13.20
C ALA A 673 54.83 40.30 13.46
N PRO A 674 54.03 40.64 12.43
CA PRO A 674 52.58 40.64 12.56
C PRO A 674 52.06 39.22 12.82
N ASN A 675 51.03 39.11 13.67
CA ASN A 675 50.42 37.81 13.98
C ASN A 675 49.72 37.24 12.74
N PRO A 676 50.07 36.02 12.29
CA PRO A 676 49.54 35.42 11.07
C PRO A 676 48.03 35.11 11.15
N THR A 677 47.48 35.06 12.36
CA THR A 677 46.05 34.81 12.64
C THR A 677 45.29 36.04 13.16
N GLY A 678 45.97 37.19 13.31
CA GLY A 678 45.36 38.43 13.85
C GLY A 678 45.08 38.41 15.36
N GLY A 679 45.57 37.41 16.09
CA GLY A 679 45.43 37.33 17.55
C GLY A 679 46.36 38.28 18.32
N ARG A 680 46.19 38.36 19.64
CA ARG A 680 46.99 39.25 20.52
C ARG A 680 48.40 38.74 20.84
N GLY A 681 48.76 37.53 20.39
CA GLY A 681 50.09 36.95 20.63
C GLY A 681 51.19 37.75 19.92
N ARG A 682 52.29 38.01 20.65
CA ARG A 682 53.48 38.68 20.09
C ARG A 682 54.33 37.67 19.35
N HIS A 683 54.74 38.02 18.14
CA HIS A 683 55.55 37.18 17.27
C HIS A 683 56.80 37.94 16.87
N VAL A 684 57.85 37.19 16.57
CA VAL A 684 59.10 37.68 15.99
C VAL A 684 59.34 36.99 14.65
N THR A 685 60.12 37.61 13.77
CA THR A 685 60.51 36.95 12.51
C THR A 685 61.42 35.79 12.83
N ARG A 686 61.19 34.64 12.20
CA ARG A 686 62.05 33.45 12.39
C ARG A 686 63.50 33.77 12.04
N THR A 687 63.72 34.54 10.98
CA THR A 687 65.04 35.04 10.56
C THR A 687 65.78 35.78 11.68
N SER A 688 65.13 36.70 12.39
CA SER A 688 65.81 37.44 13.48
C SER A 688 66.20 36.55 14.66
N VAL A 689 65.44 35.48 14.90
CA VAL A 689 65.76 34.48 15.94
C VAL A 689 66.96 33.64 15.50
N ASP A 690 66.95 33.15 14.25
CA ASP A 690 68.02 32.32 13.71
C ASP A 690 69.34 33.10 13.59
N ASP A 691 69.28 34.38 13.21
CA ASP A 691 70.45 35.27 13.14
C ASP A 691 71.04 35.53 14.54
N TYR A 692 70.18 35.82 15.53
CA TYR A 692 70.63 35.99 16.91
C TYR A 692 71.29 34.73 17.46
N ALA A 693 70.73 33.54 17.18
CA ALA A 693 71.30 32.26 17.57
C ALA A 693 72.69 32.03 16.97
N ARG A 694 72.88 32.43 15.70
CA ARG A 694 74.15 32.29 14.97
C ARG A 694 75.23 33.18 15.55
N ASP A 695 74.89 34.43 15.86
CA ASP A 695 75.86 35.43 16.33
C ASP A 695 76.26 35.24 17.80
N HIS A 696 75.43 34.55 18.58
CA HIS A 696 75.61 34.38 20.03
C HIS A 696 75.77 32.90 20.45
N ALA A 697 76.22 32.05 19.55
CA ALA A 697 76.53 30.66 19.84
C ALA A 697 77.65 30.58 20.90
N THR A 698 77.29 30.37 22.16
CA THR A 698 78.25 30.18 23.25
C THR A 698 79.06 28.89 23.03
N SER A 699 80.39 29.00 22.96
CA SER A 699 81.27 27.83 23.02
C SER A 699 80.97 26.99 24.27
N PRO A 700 80.87 25.66 24.16
CA PRO A 700 80.61 24.80 25.31
C PRO A 700 81.70 24.99 26.37
N ALA A 701 81.28 25.17 27.62
CA ALA A 701 82.18 25.41 28.74
C ALA A 701 83.14 24.22 28.93
N ASP A 702 84.44 24.50 29.00
CA ASP A 702 85.48 23.50 29.28
C ASP A 702 85.34 23.03 30.75
N PRO A 703 85.27 21.71 31.04
CA PRO A 703 85.20 21.21 32.40
C PRO A 703 86.40 21.64 33.28
N ASP A 704 87.53 22.01 32.69
CA ASP A 704 88.71 22.52 33.41
C ASP A 704 88.67 24.05 33.63
N ASP A 705 87.60 24.74 33.22
CA ASP A 705 87.44 26.17 33.43
C ASP A 705 87.41 26.48 34.94
N LEU A 706 88.29 27.41 35.33
CA LEU A 706 88.32 27.98 36.67
C LEU A 706 87.34 29.14 36.79
N TYR A 707 86.69 29.25 37.93
CA TYR A 707 85.66 30.25 38.21
C TYR A 707 85.99 31.06 39.45
N VAL A 708 85.76 32.37 39.41
CA VAL A 708 86.02 33.29 40.51
C VAL A 708 84.72 33.70 41.19
N PRO A 709 84.60 33.62 42.53
CA PRO A 709 83.41 34.07 43.24
C PRO A 709 83.02 35.49 42.86
N PHE A 710 81.74 35.75 42.68
CA PHE A 710 81.22 37.04 42.18
C PHE A 710 81.75 38.24 42.96
N ALA A 711 81.86 38.12 44.28
CA ALA A 711 82.39 39.17 45.15
C ALA A 711 83.88 39.44 44.91
N ALA A 712 84.67 38.38 44.69
CA ALA A 712 86.09 38.51 44.36
C ALA A 712 86.30 39.08 42.95
N ALA A 713 85.45 38.69 41.99
CA ALA A 713 85.43 39.27 40.66
C ALA A 713 85.07 40.76 40.69
N CYS A 714 84.03 41.17 41.44
CA CYS A 714 83.68 42.60 41.60
C CYS A 714 84.88 43.39 42.16
N ALA A 715 85.52 42.88 43.20
CA ALA A 715 86.66 43.54 43.83
C ALA A 715 87.87 43.63 42.88
N GLY A 716 88.22 42.54 42.19
CA GLY A 716 89.37 42.50 41.28
C GLY A 716 89.17 43.26 39.98
N LEU A 717 87.94 43.28 39.44
CA LEU A 717 87.59 43.97 38.20
C LEU A 717 87.18 45.43 38.43
N ARG A 718 87.07 45.88 39.68
CA ARG A 718 86.54 47.21 40.07
C ARG A 718 85.13 47.49 39.56
N LEU A 719 84.33 46.44 39.42
CA LEU A 719 82.93 46.53 39.01
C LEU A 719 82.02 46.44 40.23
N THR A 720 80.96 47.23 40.25
CA THR A 720 79.86 47.00 41.18
C THR A 720 79.18 45.68 40.86
N ARG A 721 78.47 45.11 41.84
CA ARG A 721 77.69 43.88 41.63
C ARG A 721 76.67 44.01 40.49
N GLN A 722 76.09 45.20 40.32
CA GLN A 722 75.10 45.48 39.30
C GLN A 722 75.73 45.53 37.89
N GLU A 723 76.90 46.16 37.75
CA GLU A 723 77.65 46.19 36.49
C GLU A 723 78.11 44.80 36.09
N LEU A 724 78.65 44.01 37.03
CA LEU A 724 79.06 42.63 36.73
C LEU A 724 77.85 41.74 36.38
N SER A 725 76.69 41.92 37.03
CA SER A 725 75.45 41.21 36.64
C SER A 725 74.94 41.64 35.26
N SER A 726 75.08 42.92 34.91
CA SER A 726 74.71 43.42 33.58
C SER A 726 75.63 42.83 32.52
N ALA A 727 76.93 42.78 32.78
CA ALA A 727 77.91 42.22 31.86
C ALA A 727 77.70 40.70 31.66
N VAL A 728 77.34 39.95 32.71
CA VAL A 728 76.87 38.55 32.59
C VAL A 728 75.60 38.48 31.74
N GLY A 729 74.62 39.36 31.98
CA GLY A 729 73.37 39.41 31.20
C GLY A 729 73.55 39.81 29.73
N CYS A 730 74.66 40.47 29.41
CA CYS A 730 75.09 40.83 28.07
C CYS A 730 76.05 39.80 27.44
N GLY A 731 76.35 38.70 28.12
CA GLY A 731 77.22 37.64 27.62
C GLY A 731 78.72 37.95 27.66
N GLN A 732 79.14 39.06 28.27
CA GLN A 732 80.55 39.43 28.41
C GLN A 732 81.29 38.58 29.44
N PHE A 733 80.56 38.03 30.42
CA PHE A 733 81.08 37.05 31.36
C PHE A 733 80.17 35.84 31.42
N ARG A 734 80.76 34.65 31.33
CA ARG A 734 80.10 33.39 31.64
C ARG A 734 80.00 33.28 33.16
N ALA A 735 78.79 33.08 33.67
CA ALA A 735 78.54 32.87 35.08
C ALA A 735 77.98 31.48 35.37
N THR A 736 78.35 30.93 36.52
CA THR A 736 77.82 29.66 37.04
C THR A 736 77.56 29.79 38.54
N THR A 737 76.93 28.78 39.14
CA THR A 737 76.72 28.70 40.59
C THR A 737 77.48 27.50 41.14
N ILE A 738 78.44 27.75 42.03
CA ILE A 738 79.24 26.74 42.74
C ILE A 738 78.97 26.92 44.24
N ALA A 739 78.65 25.84 44.94
CA ALA A 739 78.31 25.86 46.38
C ALA A 739 77.31 26.98 46.77
N ARG A 740 76.25 27.17 45.97
CA ARG A 740 75.18 28.19 46.13
C ARG A 740 75.65 29.66 46.02
N ARG A 741 76.86 29.91 45.52
CA ARG A 741 77.36 31.27 45.27
C ARG A 741 77.59 31.45 43.77
N GLN A 742 77.26 32.64 43.25
CA GLN A 742 77.55 32.97 41.85
C GLN A 742 79.06 33.13 41.67
N HIS A 743 79.55 32.63 40.55
CA HIS A 743 80.93 32.78 40.11
C HIS A 743 80.94 33.17 38.63
N VAL A 744 81.98 33.87 38.19
CA VAL A 744 82.23 34.18 36.78
C VAL A 744 83.50 33.46 36.30
N SER A 745 83.56 33.13 35.01
CA SER A 745 84.73 32.48 34.42
C SER A 745 85.98 33.31 34.66
N LEU A 746 87.04 32.67 35.15
CA LEU A 746 88.35 33.31 35.32
C LEU A 746 88.91 33.76 33.98
N ALA A 747 88.69 33.00 32.90
CA ALA A 747 89.18 33.35 31.57
C ALA A 747 88.58 34.69 31.13
N ASP A 748 87.27 34.84 31.23
CA ASP A 748 86.55 36.05 30.85
C ASP A 748 86.98 37.23 31.76
N ALA A 749 87.20 36.98 33.05
CA ALA A 749 87.73 37.96 33.99
C ALA A 749 89.17 38.40 33.67
N VAL A 750 90.02 37.49 33.21
CA VAL A 750 91.40 37.77 32.79
C VAL A 750 91.41 38.59 31.49
N ASP A 751 90.57 38.22 30.53
CA ASP A 751 90.47 38.96 29.27
C ASP A 751 89.89 40.38 29.49
N TYR A 752 88.95 40.52 30.43
CA TYR A 752 88.51 41.83 30.90
C TYR A 752 89.66 42.64 31.51
N ILE A 753 90.47 42.06 32.40
CA ILE A 753 91.64 42.76 32.97
C ILE A 753 92.63 43.21 31.89
N ARG A 754 92.86 42.36 30.87
CA ARG A 754 93.78 42.67 29.77
C ARG A 754 93.27 43.82 28.91
N SER A 755 91.97 43.84 28.63
CA SER A 755 91.36 44.91 27.84
C SER A 755 91.30 46.25 28.59
N ASP A 756 91.00 46.22 29.90
CA ASP A 756 90.88 47.44 30.74
C ASP A 756 92.18 47.84 31.47
N GLN A 757 93.32 47.19 31.18
CA GLN A 757 94.65 47.50 31.73
C GLN A 757 94.72 47.55 33.28
N LEU A 758 93.97 46.70 33.98
CA LEU A 758 93.80 46.76 35.44
C LEU A 758 95.02 46.29 36.28
N GLY A 759 96.11 45.90 35.63
CA GLY A 759 97.42 45.58 36.23
C GLY A 759 97.56 44.18 36.84
N ASP A 760 98.79 43.69 36.97
CA ASP A 760 99.11 42.30 37.36
C ASP A 760 98.63 41.92 38.78
N LEU A 761 98.53 42.91 39.68
CA LEU A 761 98.02 42.71 41.04
C LEU A 761 96.56 42.24 41.06
N ALA A 762 95.71 42.77 40.17
CA ALA A 762 94.31 42.37 40.04
C ALA A 762 94.20 40.93 39.50
N MET A 763 95.01 40.59 38.49
CA MET A 763 95.06 39.25 37.92
C MET A 763 95.51 38.21 38.94
N ALA A 764 96.53 38.52 39.77
CA ALA A 764 96.99 37.63 40.83
C ALA A 764 95.93 37.42 41.94
N ALA A 765 95.11 38.43 42.24
CA ALA A 765 94.02 38.32 43.22
C ALA A 765 92.89 37.40 42.72
N LEU A 766 92.49 37.53 41.45
CA LEU A 766 91.46 36.69 40.86
C LEU A 766 91.90 35.23 40.71
N LYS A 767 93.14 35.00 40.24
CA LYS A 767 93.70 33.63 40.12
C LYS A 767 93.77 32.89 41.46
N ARG A 768 94.10 33.59 42.55
CA ARG A 768 94.12 33.00 43.91
C ARG A 768 92.74 32.64 44.45
N SER A 769 91.71 33.35 43.99
CA SER A 769 90.32 33.15 44.44
C SER A 769 89.57 32.18 43.55
N ALA A 770 90.19 31.71 42.45
CA ALA A 770 89.57 30.85 41.48
C ALA A 770 89.43 29.42 42.01
N VAL A 771 88.27 28.81 41.73
CA VAL A 771 87.94 27.43 42.07
C VAL A 771 87.54 26.67 40.80
N PRO A 772 87.85 25.37 40.70
CA PRO A 772 87.30 24.54 39.63
C PRO A 772 85.77 24.47 39.76
N ARG A 773 85.10 24.12 38.67
CA ARG A 773 83.64 24.09 38.60
C ARG A 773 83.00 22.98 39.44
N THR A 774 83.75 21.93 39.79
CA THR A 774 83.27 20.70 40.42
C THR A 774 82.91 20.81 41.90
#